data_AF-H8X2M4-F1
#
_entry.id   AF-H8X2M4-F1
#
_cell.length_a   1.000
_cell.length_b   1.000
_cell.length_c   1.000
_cell.angle_alpha   90.00
_cell.angle_beta   90.00
_cell.angle_gamma   90.00
#
_symmetry.space_group_name_H-M   'P 1'
#
loop_
_entity.id
_entity.type
_entity.pdbx_description
1 polymer ?
#
loop_
_entity_poly.entity_id
_entity_poly.type
_entity_poly.pdbx_seq_one_letter_code
_entity_poly.pdbx_strand_id
1 'polypeptide(L)'
;MRRDLTQPSPSINLVNENEGDFEHMRLHEGSQSPVNPFEPEQPHREYDYSPQRSTDSDSFHFQTSNEEKGGPEYQAQEQNRYHIDSQDVLTYNQYVHKGYPDSSDSQSLYSQSPILPRDRSFQPLLNRDTSPLPRTRPTSELLSTTTIPAYDRYPKQYATSTQLSTSSLLYDDEMDNSISSPSYDNDFSPFGGYPASQFPLSIDEKEPDDYLHNPDPVLDADYNRNRFIYDLKHMDRRSFNGALALLVMILAAIGVFIVLPVLTFTNSNPRVEPQVYEVLTQYQYPMLSAIRQDLIDPDTPAEALTNVGQDGRTWKLVFSDEFNAEGRTFYDGDDQFFTAPDFHYAATQDLEWYDPDAVTTVNGTLELTMDAFKNHDLFYRSGMVQSWNKMCYTQGKLEFSASLPGYGNISGLWPGLWSMGNLGRPGYLATTEGVWPYTYDTCDAGITPNQSSPDGISYLPGQRLNKCTCSGESHPNPGVGRGAPEIDALEGEIHGIIGRVSQSLQIAPYDIWYMPDYDFIEIYNSSVTLMNTYAGGPFQQAVSGVTMLNTTWYQFGDDSGRFQKFGYEYLNDDATGYITWFVGDDATFSMKSTALHPNGNVGWRQIPKEPISIIMNLGISNSWAYIDWPSLVFPSKMRVDYVRVYQPEDAVNMGCDPANYPTYDYIQQHLNIYQDMNLTTFEDGGYTFPKNKLTGC
;
A
#
# COMPACT_ATOMS: atom_id res chain seq x y z
N MET A 1 0.85 17.09 -21.22
CA MET A 1 1.54 17.14 -22.54
C MET A 1 2.47 15.93 -22.60
N ARG A 2 2.34 15.02 -23.58
CA ARG A 2 3.26 13.85 -23.65
C ARG A 2 4.64 14.31 -24.11
N ARG A 3 5.69 13.95 -23.35
CA ARG A 3 7.09 14.20 -23.70
C ARG A 3 7.68 12.92 -24.31
N ASP A 4 8.45 13.06 -25.38
CA ASP A 4 9.19 11.95 -25.99
C ASP A 4 10.45 11.67 -25.16
N LEU A 5 10.75 10.39 -24.93
CA LEU A 5 11.87 9.91 -24.10
C LEU A 5 13.00 9.26 -24.92
N THR A 6 12.98 9.40 -26.25
CA THR A 6 13.91 8.69 -27.15
C THR A 6 15.26 9.39 -27.40
N GLN A 7 15.59 10.47 -26.69
CA GLN A 7 16.91 11.14 -26.79
C GLN A 7 17.75 10.95 -25.52
N PRO A 8 18.99 10.43 -25.62
CA PRO A 8 19.91 10.36 -24.49
C PRO A 8 20.49 11.74 -24.15
N SER A 9 20.73 11.97 -22.85
CA SER A 9 21.34 13.20 -22.34
C SER A 9 22.78 13.43 -22.85
N PRO A 10 23.26 14.68 -22.92
CA PRO A 10 24.63 14.97 -23.36
C PRO A 10 25.67 14.41 -22.38
N SER A 11 26.64 13.65 -22.90
CA SER A 11 27.77 13.14 -22.12
C SER A 11 28.77 14.26 -21.80
N ILE A 12 28.86 14.65 -20.53
CA ILE A 12 29.90 15.57 -20.06
C ILE A 12 31.20 14.79 -19.85
N ASN A 13 32.16 14.95 -20.77
CA ASN A 13 33.51 14.40 -20.61
C ASN A 13 34.32 15.27 -19.63
N LEU A 14 34.56 14.77 -18.43
CA LEU A 14 35.57 15.33 -17.53
C LEU A 14 36.96 14.92 -18.03
N VAL A 15 37.75 15.90 -18.50
CA VAL A 15 39.14 15.68 -18.90
C VAL A 15 40.05 15.96 -17.71
N ASN A 16 40.86 14.98 -17.32
CA ASN A 16 41.97 15.19 -16.39
C ASN A 16 43.12 15.87 -17.13
N GLU A 17 43.52 17.08 -16.72
CA GLU A 17 44.81 17.67 -17.06
C GLU A 17 45.56 18.04 -15.77
N ASN A 18 46.74 17.45 -15.58
CA ASN A 18 47.60 17.70 -14.44
C ASN A 18 49.08 17.48 -14.80
N GLU A 19 49.56 18.28 -15.76
CA GLU A 19 50.97 18.54 -16.06
C GLU A 19 51.02 19.93 -16.72
N GLY A 20 52.08 20.71 -16.52
CA GLY A 20 52.13 22.10 -16.98
C GLY A 20 53.54 22.57 -17.30
N ASP A 21 53.71 23.85 -17.65
CA ASP A 21 55.04 24.47 -17.62
C ASP A 21 54.98 26.02 -17.51
N PHE A 22 56.13 26.64 -17.25
CA PHE A 22 56.30 28.09 -17.07
C PHE A 22 56.57 28.85 -18.39
N GLU A 23 56.08 30.08 -18.54
CA GLU A 23 56.95 31.29 -18.66
C GLU A 23 56.23 32.66 -18.74
N HIS A 24 56.73 33.60 -17.92
CA HIS A 24 56.93 35.06 -18.10
C HIS A 24 56.02 36.00 -18.96
N MET A 25 55.44 36.98 -18.23
CA MET A 25 55.65 38.46 -18.33
C MET A 25 54.58 39.46 -18.88
N ARG A 26 54.32 40.48 -18.03
CA ARG A 26 53.95 41.91 -18.29
C ARG A 26 52.47 42.35 -18.50
N LEU A 27 51.90 42.85 -17.39
CA LEU A 27 51.44 44.24 -17.17
C LEU A 27 50.67 45.00 -18.28
N HIS A 28 49.43 45.40 -17.96
CA HIS A 28 49.13 46.78 -17.53
C HIS A 28 47.83 46.90 -16.72
N GLU A 29 47.57 48.06 -16.12
CA GLU A 29 46.43 48.30 -15.22
C GLU A 29 45.08 48.56 -15.93
N GLY A 30 43.99 48.26 -15.23
CA GLY A 30 42.64 48.74 -15.52
C GLY A 30 41.77 48.61 -14.27
N SER A 31 41.36 49.72 -13.67
CA SER A 31 40.63 49.72 -12.40
C SER A 31 39.12 49.74 -12.58
N GLN A 32 38.41 48.89 -11.81
CA GLN A 32 37.12 49.20 -11.18
C GLN A 32 36.70 48.05 -10.25
N SER A 33 36.49 48.38 -8.97
CA SER A 33 35.85 47.46 -8.00
C SER A 33 34.35 47.71 -8.00
N PRO A 34 33.48 46.69 -8.06
CA PRO A 34 32.05 46.84 -7.84
C PRO A 34 31.75 47.34 -6.42
N VAL A 35 30.76 48.22 -6.27
CA VAL A 35 30.32 48.77 -4.98
C VAL A 35 29.10 48.00 -4.47
N ASN A 36 29.05 47.72 -3.17
CA ASN A 36 27.92 47.06 -2.50
C ASN A 36 26.71 48.03 -2.39
N PRO A 37 25.51 47.67 -2.89
CA PRO A 37 24.35 48.59 -2.90
C PRO A 37 23.52 48.65 -1.60
N PHE A 38 23.94 48.00 -0.50
CA PHE A 38 23.15 47.88 0.74
C PHE A 38 23.85 48.41 2.00
N GLU A 39 24.29 49.67 1.99
CA GLU A 39 24.83 50.38 3.17
C GLU A 39 23.97 51.61 3.53
N PRO A 40 23.24 51.61 4.68
CA PRO A 40 22.46 52.77 5.12
C PRO A 40 23.31 53.83 5.84
N GLU A 41 23.21 55.10 5.44
CA GLU A 41 23.91 56.21 6.09
C GLU A 41 23.43 56.49 7.53
N GLN A 42 24.37 56.72 8.45
CA GLN A 42 24.08 57.26 9.79
C GLN A 42 24.22 58.79 9.84
N PRO A 43 23.34 59.51 10.55
CA PRO A 43 23.64 60.80 11.13
C PRO A 43 24.16 60.67 12.58
N HIS A 44 25.26 61.37 12.89
CA HIS A 44 25.79 61.53 14.25
C HIS A 44 24.81 62.32 15.17
N ARG A 45 24.97 62.46 16.50
CA ARG A 45 26.18 62.48 17.36
C ARG A 45 25.83 62.46 18.87
N GLU A 46 26.78 62.05 19.72
CA GLU A 46 26.99 62.38 21.17
C GLU A 46 25.75 62.48 22.12
N TYR A 47 25.72 61.80 23.27
CA TYR A 47 26.66 62.02 24.38
C TYR A 47 26.93 60.80 25.27
N ASP A 48 28.00 60.94 26.07
CA ASP A 48 28.63 59.96 26.95
C ASP A 48 28.04 59.94 28.38
N TYR A 49 27.84 58.76 28.98
CA TYR A 49 28.34 58.43 30.34
C TYR A 49 28.07 56.96 30.77
N SER A 50 29.06 56.36 31.41
CA SER A 50 28.95 55.25 32.38
C SER A 50 30.00 55.54 33.47
N PRO A 51 29.77 55.24 34.77
CA PRO A 51 29.88 53.84 35.22
C PRO A 51 29.16 53.46 36.56
N GLN A 52 29.45 52.22 36.99
CA GLN A 52 29.59 51.70 38.37
C GLN A 52 28.56 50.72 38.97
N ARG A 53 29.08 49.91 39.93
CA ARG A 53 28.48 48.77 40.61
C ARG A 53 28.13 49.10 42.06
N SER A 54 27.07 48.49 42.58
CA SER A 54 26.89 48.00 43.97
C SER A 54 25.60 47.16 43.99
N THR A 55 25.58 45.88 44.39
CA THR A 55 25.53 45.40 45.80
C THR A 55 24.49 46.20 46.61
N ASP A 56 23.39 45.63 47.11
CA ASP A 56 23.36 44.57 48.12
C ASP A 56 22.07 43.72 48.12
N SER A 57 21.93 42.84 49.11
CA SER A 57 20.75 42.04 49.42
C SER A 57 19.62 42.85 50.09
N ASP A 58 18.39 42.31 50.07
CA ASP A 58 17.82 41.75 51.31
C ASP A 58 16.53 40.95 51.08
N SER A 59 16.26 40.02 52.00
CA SER A 59 15.12 39.11 51.99
C SER A 59 14.07 39.52 53.03
N PHE A 60 12.78 39.33 52.72
CA PHE A 60 11.73 39.38 53.74
C PHE A 60 10.60 38.37 53.48
N HIS A 61 10.35 37.52 54.49
CA HIS A 61 9.13 36.72 54.61
C HIS A 61 7.99 37.56 55.20
N PHE A 62 6.73 37.15 54.96
CA PHE A 62 5.75 37.05 56.06
C PHE A 62 4.70 35.95 55.80
N GLN A 63 3.93 35.58 56.83
CA GLN A 63 3.03 34.42 56.84
C GLN A 63 1.54 34.79 57.03
N THR A 64 0.67 33.97 56.43
CA THR A 64 -0.66 33.49 56.91
C THR A 64 -1.60 34.39 57.73
N SER A 65 -2.87 34.48 57.29
CA SER A 65 -4.05 34.31 58.17
C SER A 65 -5.33 33.97 57.37
N ASN A 66 -6.30 33.30 58.01
CA ASN A 66 -7.64 33.02 57.50
C ASN A 66 -8.66 34.03 58.06
N GLU A 67 -9.79 34.28 57.38
CA GLU A 67 -11.15 33.92 57.83
C GLU A 67 -12.28 34.46 56.91
N GLU A 68 -13.52 34.01 57.17
CA GLU A 68 -14.73 34.15 56.34
C GLU A 68 -15.48 35.50 56.48
N LYS A 69 -16.33 35.87 55.48
CA LYS A 69 -17.82 35.89 55.60
C LYS A 69 -18.58 36.57 54.44
N GLY A 70 -19.77 36.03 54.15
CA GLY A 70 -20.97 36.84 53.81
C GLY A 70 -21.46 36.81 52.35
N GLY A 71 -22.62 36.17 52.13
CA GLY A 71 -23.48 36.40 50.95
C GLY A 71 -24.45 37.59 51.12
N PRO A 72 -25.39 37.81 50.18
CA PRO A 72 -26.71 37.20 50.37
C PRO A 72 -27.40 36.66 49.09
N GLU A 73 -28.59 36.06 49.28
CA GLU A 73 -29.41 35.32 48.31
C GLU A 73 -30.20 36.19 47.30
N TYR A 74 -30.75 35.55 46.24
CA TYR A 74 -32.16 35.68 45.85
C TYR A 74 -32.69 34.36 45.22
N GLN A 75 -34.02 34.20 45.09
CA GLN A 75 -34.70 32.88 45.13
C GLN A 75 -35.61 32.56 43.91
N ALA A 76 -35.68 31.27 43.52
CA ALA A 76 -36.86 30.51 43.03
C ALA A 76 -36.41 29.02 42.85
N GLN A 77 -37.01 27.98 43.43
CA GLN A 77 -38.34 27.36 43.18
C GLN A 77 -38.48 26.76 41.75
N GLU A 78 -38.95 25.51 41.54
CA GLU A 78 -39.68 24.63 42.46
C GLU A 78 -39.55 23.09 42.21
N GLN A 79 -39.65 22.32 43.31
CA GLN A 79 -40.11 20.93 43.50
C GLN A 79 -40.05 19.87 42.37
N ASN A 80 -39.42 18.72 42.68
CA ASN A 80 -40.19 17.48 42.91
C ASN A 80 -39.46 16.50 43.86
N ARG A 81 -40.20 15.64 44.58
CA ARG A 81 -39.66 14.66 45.55
C ARG A 81 -40.11 13.23 45.25
N TYR A 82 -39.28 12.24 45.60
CA TYR A 82 -39.74 11.01 46.26
C TYR A 82 -38.69 10.54 47.31
N HIS A 83 -39.17 10.08 48.47
CA HIS A 83 -38.37 9.40 49.52
C HIS A 83 -38.32 7.88 49.23
N ILE A 84 -37.47 7.05 49.86
CA ILE A 84 -37.42 6.60 51.28
C ILE A 84 -36.02 5.96 51.47
N ASP A 85 -35.14 6.39 52.41
CA ASP A 85 -35.02 5.95 53.82
C ASP A 85 -34.64 4.45 53.98
N SER A 86 -33.72 3.95 54.82
CA SER A 86 -32.63 4.46 55.69
C SER A 86 -31.61 3.28 55.89
N GLN A 87 -30.57 3.18 56.75
CA GLN A 87 -30.10 3.90 57.94
C GLN A 87 -28.56 3.66 58.16
N ASP A 88 -28.00 4.12 59.29
CA ASP A 88 -26.58 4.20 59.71
C ASP A 88 -25.81 2.85 59.87
N VAL A 89 -24.51 2.71 59.55
CA VAL A 89 -23.24 3.17 60.21
C VAL A 89 -23.03 2.68 61.67
N LEU A 90 -21.98 1.84 61.92
CA LEU A 90 -20.86 2.10 62.88
C LEU A 90 -19.83 0.96 63.03
N THR A 91 -18.66 1.31 63.60
CA THR A 91 -17.44 0.50 63.84
C THR A 91 -17.53 -0.36 65.13
N TYR A 92 -16.62 -1.31 65.46
CA TYR A 92 -15.28 -1.05 66.00
C TYR A 92 -14.52 -2.33 66.48
N ASN A 93 -13.18 -2.24 66.44
CA ASN A 93 -12.16 -2.87 67.32
C ASN A 93 -11.54 -4.28 67.12
N GLN A 94 -10.26 -4.33 67.51
CA GLN A 94 -9.27 -5.43 67.53
C GLN A 94 -9.43 -6.40 68.73
N TYR A 95 -8.75 -7.54 68.70
CA TYR A 95 -7.84 -8.01 69.79
C TYR A 95 -6.84 -9.08 69.29
N VAL A 96 -5.91 -9.55 70.15
CA VAL A 96 -4.57 -10.06 69.76
C VAL A 96 -4.10 -11.27 70.60
N HIS A 97 -3.52 -12.34 69.99
CA HIS A 97 -2.19 -12.90 70.38
C HIS A 97 -1.68 -14.19 69.66
N LYS A 98 -0.37 -14.14 69.28
CA LYS A 98 0.74 -15.14 69.41
C LYS A 98 0.53 -16.66 69.12
N GLY A 99 1.41 -17.20 68.27
CA GLY A 99 1.83 -18.61 68.27
C GLY A 99 2.86 -18.98 67.17
N TYR A 100 4.02 -19.55 67.54
CA TYR A 100 5.10 -20.18 66.73
C TYR A 100 5.60 -21.40 67.55
N PRO A 101 6.35 -22.41 67.03
CA PRO A 101 7.13 -22.45 65.78
C PRO A 101 7.08 -23.78 64.98
N ASP A 102 8.09 -23.96 64.10
CA ASP A 102 8.69 -25.21 63.58
C ASP A 102 8.14 -25.88 62.28
N SER A 103 8.98 -26.78 61.75
CA SER A 103 9.19 -27.03 60.31
C SER A 103 9.02 -28.49 59.86
N SER A 104 8.77 -28.71 58.56
CA SER A 104 9.36 -29.80 57.72
C SER A 104 8.77 -29.81 56.29
N ASP A 105 9.42 -30.56 55.39
CA ASP A 105 9.19 -30.57 53.95
C ASP A 105 8.02 -31.42 53.42
N SER A 106 7.71 -31.17 52.13
CA SER A 106 7.37 -32.14 51.06
C SER A 106 5.89 -32.40 50.68
N GLN A 107 5.64 -32.13 49.39
CA GLN A 107 4.81 -32.85 48.41
C GLN A 107 3.30 -33.09 48.66
N SER A 108 2.50 -32.22 48.02
CA SER A 108 1.40 -32.54 47.08
C SER A 108 0.27 -33.51 47.46
N LEU A 109 -0.99 -33.07 47.27
CA LEU A 109 -1.95 -33.59 46.25
C LEU A 109 -3.40 -33.09 46.51
N TYR A 110 -3.98 -32.33 45.56
CA TYR A 110 -5.43 -32.06 45.39
C TYR A 110 -6.15 -31.28 46.54
N SER A 111 -7.24 -30.52 46.34
CA SER A 111 -8.06 -30.14 45.17
C SER A 111 -8.90 -28.86 45.46
N GLN A 112 -9.83 -28.52 44.55
CA GLN A 112 -11.02 -27.66 44.69
C GLN A 112 -10.92 -26.21 44.16
N SER A 113 -11.07 -26.09 42.84
CA SER A 113 -11.62 -24.90 42.17
C SER A 113 -13.16 -24.87 42.29
N PRO A 114 -13.81 -23.69 42.27
CA PRO A 114 -15.26 -23.59 42.11
C PRO A 114 -15.74 -24.05 40.72
N ILE A 115 -17.01 -24.46 40.62
CA ILE A 115 -17.66 -24.94 39.38
C ILE A 115 -18.82 -24.00 39.03
N LEU A 116 -18.98 -23.65 37.74
CA LEU A 116 -20.25 -23.36 37.03
C LEU A 116 -19.95 -23.34 35.49
N PRO A 117 -20.94 -23.30 34.57
CA PRO A 117 -21.11 -24.42 33.64
C PRO A 117 -20.57 -24.20 32.22
N ARG A 118 -20.49 -25.31 31.49
CA ARG A 118 -19.93 -25.47 30.14
C ARG A 118 -21.04 -25.67 29.10
N ASP A 119 -21.00 -24.93 27.99
CA ASP A 119 -20.97 -25.52 26.62
C ASP A 119 -21.05 -24.46 25.50
N ARG A 120 -19.96 -24.37 24.71
CA ARG A 120 -19.91 -24.20 23.24
C ARG A 120 -18.46 -23.95 22.79
N SER A 121 -17.70 -25.02 22.61
CA SER A 121 -16.36 -24.97 22.01
C SER A 121 -16.43 -25.26 20.50
N PHE A 122 -16.10 -24.28 19.67
CA PHE A 122 -15.75 -24.53 18.27
C PHE A 122 -14.29 -25.00 18.18
N GLN A 123 -14.04 -26.10 17.49
CA GLN A 123 -12.73 -26.42 16.91
C GLN A 123 -12.93 -27.08 15.53
N PRO A 124 -12.03 -26.83 14.56
CA PRO A 124 -12.16 -27.35 13.21
C PRO A 124 -11.69 -28.81 13.12
N LEU A 125 -12.38 -29.62 12.31
CA LEU A 125 -11.92 -30.96 11.94
C LEU A 125 -11.51 -30.97 10.46
N LEU A 126 -10.19 -30.91 10.23
CA LEU A 126 -9.61 -31.50 9.03
C LEU A 126 -9.76 -33.01 9.11
N ASN A 127 -10.32 -33.63 8.08
CA ASN A 127 -9.99 -35.02 7.79
C ASN A 127 -10.09 -35.32 6.29
N ARG A 128 -9.22 -36.20 5.81
CA ARG A 128 -9.01 -36.50 4.38
C ARG A 128 -8.94 -38.01 4.25
N ASP A 129 -9.87 -38.64 3.53
CA ASP A 129 -9.49 -39.74 2.63
C ASP A 129 -10.59 -40.24 1.66
N THR A 130 -10.08 -40.69 0.50
CA THR A 130 -10.61 -41.68 -0.48
C THR A 130 -12.12 -41.87 -0.72
N SER A 131 -12.55 -41.49 -1.94
CA SER A 131 -13.07 -42.35 -3.04
C SER A 131 -13.94 -43.60 -2.78
N PRO A 132 -14.78 -44.03 -3.76
CA PRO A 132 -15.54 -43.28 -4.78
C PRO A 132 -17.03 -43.69 -4.84
N LEU A 133 -17.89 -42.96 -5.58
CA LEU A 133 -19.29 -43.35 -5.82
C LEU A 133 -19.71 -43.30 -7.31
N PRO A 134 -20.73 -44.08 -7.75
CA PRO A 134 -20.86 -44.49 -9.15
C PRO A 134 -22.15 -44.04 -9.86
N ARG A 135 -22.21 -44.33 -11.17
CA ARG A 135 -23.45 -44.30 -11.98
C ARG A 135 -24.49 -45.30 -11.43
N THR A 136 -25.77 -44.89 -11.38
CA THR A 136 -26.91 -45.62 -12.02
C THR A 136 -28.21 -44.79 -12.05
N ARG A 137 -29.22 -45.27 -12.79
CA ARG A 137 -30.59 -44.70 -12.89
C ARG A 137 -31.49 -45.16 -11.73
N PRO A 138 -32.72 -44.64 -11.64
CA PRO A 138 -33.83 -45.54 -12.01
C PRO A 138 -34.88 -44.95 -12.99
N THR A 139 -35.76 -45.85 -13.43
CA THR A 139 -36.92 -45.75 -14.35
C THR A 139 -38.20 -46.08 -13.56
N SER A 140 -39.47 -45.92 -13.97
CA SER A 140 -40.17 -45.20 -15.08
C SER A 140 -41.69 -45.50 -14.99
N GLU A 141 -42.58 -44.56 -15.35
CA GLU A 141 -43.87 -44.80 -16.04
C GLU A 141 -44.15 -43.53 -16.91
N LEU A 142 -44.28 -43.62 -18.25
CA LEU A 142 -45.51 -43.78 -19.06
C LEU A 142 -46.61 -42.72 -18.78
N LEU A 143 -47.25 -42.09 -19.79
CA LEU A 143 -47.56 -42.55 -21.16
C LEU A 143 -47.30 -41.51 -22.29
N SER A 144 -47.18 -42.04 -23.52
CA SER A 144 -47.62 -41.45 -24.80
C SER A 144 -47.01 -40.12 -25.31
N THR A 145 -46.00 -40.22 -26.18
CA THR A 145 -45.71 -39.23 -27.23
C THR A 145 -45.63 -39.90 -28.60
N THR A 146 -46.29 -39.33 -29.60
CA THR A 146 -46.15 -39.67 -31.03
C THR A 146 -45.18 -38.71 -31.70
N THR A 147 -44.25 -39.23 -32.50
CA THR A 147 -43.23 -38.44 -33.20
C THR A 147 -43.56 -38.24 -34.68
N ILE A 148 -43.33 -37.03 -35.18
CA ILE A 148 -43.14 -36.74 -36.61
C ILE A 148 -41.89 -35.83 -36.70
N PRO A 149 -40.87 -36.19 -37.52
CA PRO A 149 -39.63 -35.42 -37.61
C PRO A 149 -39.76 -34.19 -38.51
N ALA A 150 -38.82 -33.26 -38.37
CA ALA A 150 -38.75 -32.02 -39.14
C ALA A 150 -38.30 -32.24 -40.61
N TYR A 151 -38.54 -31.23 -41.45
CA TYR A 151 -37.89 -31.04 -42.74
C TYR A 151 -37.24 -29.65 -42.79
N ASP A 152 -36.09 -29.54 -43.46
CA ASP A 152 -35.23 -28.36 -43.44
C ASP A 152 -34.98 -27.77 -44.85
N ARG A 153 -34.73 -26.46 -44.89
CA ARG A 153 -34.05 -25.65 -45.93
C ARG A 153 -34.36 -25.81 -47.44
N TYR A 154 -34.75 -24.66 -48.00
CA TYR A 154 -34.39 -24.08 -49.32
C TYR A 154 -34.60 -24.89 -50.63
N PRO A 155 -35.37 -24.35 -51.60
CA PRO A 155 -35.34 -24.82 -52.98
C PRO A 155 -34.14 -24.21 -53.75
N LYS A 156 -33.47 -25.04 -54.56
CA LYS A 156 -32.65 -24.61 -55.71
C LYS A 156 -32.90 -25.54 -56.89
N GLN A 157 -33.46 -25.00 -57.97
CA GLN A 157 -33.38 -25.60 -59.30
C GLN A 157 -32.07 -25.17 -59.96
N TYR A 158 -31.40 -26.05 -60.72
CA TYR A 158 -31.32 -25.98 -62.19
C TYR A 158 -30.29 -26.98 -62.77
N ALA A 159 -30.32 -27.12 -64.11
CA ALA A 159 -29.26 -27.69 -64.96
C ALA A 159 -29.00 -29.20 -64.89
N THR A 160 -29.94 -29.99 -65.42
CA THR A 160 -29.58 -31.24 -66.14
C THR A 160 -29.19 -30.91 -67.59
N SER A 161 -27.89 -30.89 -67.88
CA SER A 161 -27.35 -30.88 -69.25
C SER A 161 -26.27 -31.95 -69.37
N THR A 162 -26.57 -33.03 -70.09
CA THR A 162 -25.70 -34.20 -70.25
C THR A 162 -24.60 -33.99 -71.28
N GLN A 163 -23.40 -34.51 -71.00
CA GLN A 163 -22.39 -34.84 -72.00
C GLN A 163 -21.75 -36.20 -71.69
N LEU A 164 -21.09 -36.75 -72.71
CA LEU A 164 -20.39 -38.04 -72.75
C LEU A 164 -19.27 -38.08 -71.68
N SER A 165 -18.82 -39.21 -71.14
CA SER A 165 -18.52 -40.52 -71.77
C SER A 165 -18.66 -41.64 -70.69
N THR A 166 -18.61 -42.96 -70.94
CA THR A 166 -17.73 -43.74 -71.84
C THR A 166 -18.38 -45.01 -72.41
N SER A 167 -17.79 -45.51 -73.50
CA SER A 167 -18.18 -46.72 -74.22
C SER A 167 -17.52 -48.01 -73.72
N SER A 168 -18.29 -49.09 -73.62
CA SER A 168 -17.85 -50.43 -74.04
C SER A 168 -19.00 -51.44 -74.13
N LEU A 169 -19.30 -51.92 -75.35
CA LEU A 169 -19.63 -53.31 -75.72
C LEU A 169 -19.87 -53.39 -77.25
N LEU A 170 -19.92 -54.61 -77.80
CA LEU A 170 -19.88 -54.94 -79.23
C LEU A 170 -21.31 -54.92 -79.88
N TYR A 171 -21.52 -54.56 -81.17
CA TYR A 171 -21.11 -55.21 -82.44
C TYR A 171 -21.82 -56.59 -82.60
N ASP A 172 -22.74 -56.90 -83.54
CA ASP A 172 -23.48 -56.22 -84.64
C ASP A 172 -25.01 -56.44 -84.40
N ASP A 173 -26.03 -55.80 -85.00
CA ASP A 173 -26.36 -55.26 -86.35
C ASP A 173 -26.88 -56.30 -87.39
N GLU A 174 -27.60 -55.80 -88.41
CA GLU A 174 -28.51 -56.47 -89.39
C GLU A 174 -29.89 -56.98 -88.87
N MET A 175 -30.96 -57.10 -89.69
CA MET A 175 -31.73 -56.16 -90.54
C MET A 175 -33.04 -56.88 -91.00
N ASP A 176 -33.93 -56.21 -91.74
CA ASP A 176 -35.07 -56.75 -92.53
C ASP A 176 -36.32 -57.32 -91.82
N ASN A 177 -37.53 -57.36 -92.43
CA ASN A 177 -38.23 -56.35 -93.25
C ASN A 177 -39.73 -56.71 -93.48
N SER A 178 -40.50 -55.77 -94.03
CA SER A 178 -41.74 -55.95 -94.82
C SER A 178 -43.10 -56.34 -94.18
N ILE A 179 -43.99 -55.35 -94.12
CA ILE A 179 -45.33 -55.28 -94.76
C ILE A 179 -46.41 -56.34 -94.40
N SER A 180 -47.50 -55.87 -93.77
CA SER A 180 -48.85 -55.97 -94.39
C SER A 180 -49.88 -55.02 -93.73
N SER A 181 -50.88 -54.64 -94.53
CA SER A 181 -52.08 -53.86 -94.20
C SER A 181 -53.26 -54.51 -94.99
N PRO A 182 -54.55 -54.14 -94.84
CA PRO A 182 -55.13 -52.98 -94.13
C PRO A 182 -56.41 -53.28 -93.29
N SER A 183 -56.94 -52.26 -92.60
CA SER A 183 -58.32 -51.75 -92.83
C SER A 183 -58.63 -50.50 -92.00
N TYR A 184 -59.63 -49.75 -92.44
CA TYR A 184 -60.14 -48.48 -91.88
C TYR A 184 -60.73 -48.64 -90.47
N ASP A 185 -60.57 -47.62 -89.63
CA ASP A 185 -61.70 -46.72 -89.33
C ASP A 185 -61.22 -45.32 -88.88
N ASN A 186 -61.99 -44.28 -89.25
CA ASN A 186 -61.69 -42.87 -88.94
C ASN A 186 -62.79 -42.28 -88.05
N ASP A 187 -62.52 -42.06 -86.76
CA ASP A 187 -62.90 -40.85 -86.01
C ASP A 187 -62.45 -40.97 -84.54
N PHE A 188 -61.35 -40.29 -84.18
CA PHE A 188 -60.94 -40.13 -82.79
C PHE A 188 -60.72 -38.65 -82.47
N SER A 189 -61.79 -37.99 -82.01
CA SER A 189 -61.70 -36.65 -81.43
C SER A 189 -61.23 -36.73 -79.98
N PRO A 190 -60.09 -36.12 -79.60
CA PRO A 190 -59.64 -36.09 -78.21
C PRO A 190 -60.52 -35.21 -77.29
N PHE A 191 -61.51 -34.51 -77.85
CA PHE A 191 -62.38 -33.56 -77.13
C PHE A 191 -63.87 -33.99 -77.08
N GLY A 192 -64.13 -35.30 -77.09
CA GLY A 192 -65.36 -35.86 -76.51
C GLY A 192 -66.68 -35.54 -77.23
N GLY A 193 -66.92 -36.19 -78.37
CA GLY A 193 -68.29 -36.44 -78.86
C GLY A 193 -68.91 -35.43 -79.83
N TYR A 194 -68.18 -34.38 -80.23
CA TYR A 194 -68.58 -33.48 -81.32
C TYR A 194 -67.82 -33.81 -82.62
N PRO A 195 -68.47 -33.77 -83.80
CA PRO A 195 -67.80 -33.99 -85.07
C PRO A 195 -66.85 -32.84 -85.39
N ALA A 196 -65.66 -33.15 -85.92
CA ALA A 196 -64.61 -32.16 -86.21
C ALA A 196 -65.04 -31.07 -87.22
N SER A 197 -66.10 -31.30 -87.99
CA SER A 197 -66.70 -30.32 -88.91
C SER A 197 -67.47 -29.16 -88.25
N GLN A 198 -67.62 -29.14 -86.92
CA GLN A 198 -68.27 -28.05 -86.18
C GLN A 198 -67.32 -27.01 -85.57
N PHE A 199 -66.00 -27.18 -85.70
CA PHE A 199 -64.99 -26.20 -85.28
C PHE A 199 -64.26 -25.59 -86.49
N PRO A 200 -64.77 -24.46 -87.05
CA PRO A 200 -64.07 -23.71 -88.08
C PRO A 200 -62.95 -22.86 -87.46
N LEU A 201 -61.93 -23.52 -86.89
CA LEU A 201 -60.71 -22.84 -86.44
C LEU A 201 -59.95 -22.31 -87.65
N SER A 202 -60.16 -21.04 -87.99
CA SER A 202 -59.36 -20.36 -89.02
C SER A 202 -58.04 -19.90 -88.40
N ILE A 203 -56.92 -20.23 -89.03
CA ILE A 203 -55.57 -19.87 -88.51
C ILE A 203 -55.28 -18.35 -88.62
N ASP A 204 -56.22 -17.60 -89.20
CA ASP A 204 -56.22 -16.15 -89.37
C ASP A 204 -57.11 -15.44 -88.31
N GLU A 205 -57.90 -16.17 -87.52
CA GLU A 205 -58.64 -15.62 -86.37
C GLU A 205 -57.73 -15.54 -85.15
N LYS A 206 -57.54 -14.32 -84.64
CA LYS A 206 -56.70 -14.05 -83.48
C LYS A 206 -57.48 -14.26 -82.18
N GLU A 207 -57.06 -15.23 -81.37
CA GLU A 207 -57.70 -15.54 -80.08
C GLU A 207 -57.25 -14.56 -78.98
N PRO A 208 -58.05 -14.32 -77.91
CA PRO A 208 -57.75 -13.31 -76.90
C PRO A 208 -56.45 -13.56 -76.10
N ASP A 209 -56.02 -14.81 -76.02
CA ASP A 209 -54.87 -15.33 -75.29
C ASP A 209 -53.69 -15.75 -76.20
N ASP A 210 -53.75 -15.44 -77.50
CA ASP A 210 -52.63 -15.65 -78.45
C ASP A 210 -51.29 -15.07 -77.96
N TYR A 211 -51.34 -13.98 -77.19
CA TYR A 211 -50.16 -13.33 -76.61
C TYR A 211 -49.39 -14.20 -75.61
N LEU A 212 -49.99 -15.30 -75.14
CA LEU A 212 -49.38 -16.26 -74.22
C LEU A 212 -48.78 -17.48 -74.95
N HIS A 213 -49.14 -17.68 -76.23
CA HIS A 213 -48.84 -18.90 -76.99
C HIS A 213 -48.04 -18.66 -78.28
N ASN A 214 -48.10 -17.45 -78.84
CA ASN A 214 -47.26 -17.00 -79.96
C ASN A 214 -46.13 -16.08 -79.45
N PRO A 215 -44.89 -16.58 -79.25
CA PRO A 215 -43.78 -15.76 -78.75
C PRO A 215 -43.31 -14.75 -79.82
N ASP A 216 -43.35 -13.46 -79.49
CA ASP A 216 -42.80 -12.38 -80.32
C ASP A 216 -41.34 -12.13 -79.90
N PRO A 217 -40.33 -12.50 -80.73
CA PRO A 217 -38.92 -12.40 -80.36
C PRO A 217 -38.40 -10.96 -80.24
N VAL A 218 -39.19 -9.94 -80.62
CA VAL A 218 -38.86 -8.52 -80.42
C VAL A 218 -39.45 -8.02 -79.10
N LEU A 219 -40.72 -8.34 -78.80
CA LEU A 219 -41.35 -7.95 -77.54
C LEU A 219 -40.76 -8.74 -76.35
N ASP A 220 -40.50 -10.04 -76.50
CA ASP A 220 -39.85 -10.85 -75.47
C ASP A 220 -38.40 -10.38 -75.20
N ALA A 221 -37.70 -9.88 -76.23
CA ALA A 221 -36.37 -9.31 -76.07
C ALA A 221 -36.38 -8.00 -75.29
N ASP A 222 -37.34 -7.09 -75.56
CA ASP A 222 -37.46 -5.86 -74.78
C ASP A 222 -37.99 -6.12 -73.35
N TYR A 223 -38.94 -7.06 -73.18
CA TYR A 223 -39.39 -7.50 -71.87
C TYR A 223 -38.23 -8.04 -71.04
N ASN A 224 -37.41 -8.96 -71.60
CA ASN A 224 -36.26 -9.51 -70.88
C ASN A 224 -35.19 -8.44 -70.58
N ARG A 225 -34.92 -7.53 -71.52
CA ARG A 225 -33.97 -6.42 -71.33
C ARG A 225 -34.39 -5.47 -70.21
N ASN A 226 -35.69 -5.17 -70.14
CA ASN A 226 -36.27 -4.20 -69.21
C ASN A 226 -36.99 -4.89 -68.02
N ARG A 227 -36.76 -6.20 -67.82
CA ARG A 227 -37.57 -7.07 -66.95
C ARG A 227 -37.78 -6.52 -65.55
N PHE A 228 -36.72 -6.02 -64.91
CA PHE A 228 -36.81 -5.43 -63.57
C PHE A 228 -37.81 -4.27 -63.49
N ILE A 229 -37.96 -3.47 -64.56
CA ILE A 229 -38.92 -2.36 -64.64
C ILE A 229 -40.34 -2.89 -64.87
N TYR A 230 -40.51 -3.95 -65.67
CA TYR A 230 -41.81 -4.58 -65.89
C TYR A 230 -42.32 -5.36 -64.66
N ASP A 231 -41.46 -6.14 -64.02
CA ASP A 231 -41.74 -6.85 -62.76
C ASP A 231 -42.08 -5.83 -61.64
N LEU A 232 -41.40 -4.68 -61.58
CA LEU A 232 -41.71 -3.59 -60.62
C LEU A 232 -43.04 -2.87 -60.92
N LYS A 233 -43.40 -2.68 -62.20
CA LYS A 233 -44.67 -2.05 -62.62
C LYS A 233 -45.89 -2.93 -62.35
N HIS A 234 -45.75 -4.25 -62.47
CA HIS A 234 -46.83 -5.22 -62.25
C HIS A 234 -46.76 -5.90 -60.88
N MET A 235 -45.91 -5.40 -59.97
CA MET A 235 -45.69 -5.99 -58.66
C MET A 235 -46.98 -5.98 -57.82
N ASP A 236 -47.36 -7.16 -57.34
CA ASP A 236 -48.58 -7.31 -56.54
C ASP A 236 -48.44 -6.65 -55.16
N ARG A 237 -49.58 -6.34 -54.52
CA ARG A 237 -49.62 -5.62 -53.24
C ARG A 237 -48.93 -6.37 -52.09
N ARG A 238 -48.83 -7.71 -52.15
CA ARG A 238 -48.11 -8.53 -51.18
C ARG A 238 -46.59 -8.42 -51.38
N SER A 239 -46.11 -8.50 -52.62
CA SER A 239 -44.70 -8.33 -52.95
C SER A 239 -44.21 -6.91 -52.69
N PHE A 240 -45.01 -5.88 -52.99
CA PHE A 240 -44.71 -4.48 -52.63
C PHE A 240 -44.50 -4.32 -51.11
N ASN A 241 -45.41 -4.87 -50.30
CA ASN A 241 -45.29 -4.82 -48.84
C ASN A 241 -44.05 -5.58 -48.33
N GLY A 242 -43.68 -6.70 -48.96
CA GLY A 242 -42.46 -7.46 -48.63
C GLY A 242 -41.18 -6.69 -48.95
N ALA A 243 -41.11 -6.08 -50.14
CA ALA A 243 -39.98 -5.23 -50.54
C ALA A 243 -39.84 -3.98 -49.64
N LEU A 244 -40.97 -3.36 -49.28
CA LEU A 244 -40.99 -2.22 -48.35
C LEU A 244 -40.50 -2.64 -46.94
N ALA A 245 -40.94 -3.79 -46.42
CA ALA A 245 -40.49 -4.30 -45.13
C ALA A 245 -38.98 -4.62 -45.12
N LEU A 246 -38.45 -5.19 -46.21
CA LEU A 246 -37.00 -5.42 -46.37
C LEU A 246 -36.22 -4.10 -46.38
N LEU A 247 -36.71 -3.08 -47.10
CA LEU A 247 -36.08 -1.77 -47.15
C LEU A 247 -36.09 -1.06 -45.79
N VAL A 248 -37.20 -1.15 -45.04
CA VAL A 248 -37.29 -0.64 -43.65
C VAL A 248 -36.34 -1.38 -42.71
N MET A 249 -36.19 -2.70 -42.85
CA MET A 249 -35.20 -3.49 -42.09
C MET A 249 -33.76 -3.05 -42.37
N ILE A 250 -33.41 -2.77 -43.63
CA ILE A 250 -32.08 -2.28 -44.01
C ILE A 250 -31.83 -0.87 -43.45
N LEU A 251 -32.81 0.03 -43.53
CA LEU A 251 -32.70 1.37 -42.93
C LEU A 251 -32.59 1.33 -41.39
N ALA A 252 -33.30 0.41 -40.73
CA ALA A 252 -33.18 0.20 -39.28
C ALA A 252 -31.78 -0.33 -38.90
N ALA A 253 -31.21 -1.25 -39.68
CA ALA A 253 -29.85 -1.73 -39.48
C ALA A 253 -28.81 -0.61 -39.67
N ILE A 254 -28.95 0.23 -40.70
CA ILE A 254 -28.12 1.44 -40.88
C ILE A 254 -28.28 2.39 -39.69
N GLY A 255 -29.50 2.55 -39.18
CA GLY A 255 -29.79 3.33 -37.97
C GLY A 255 -29.00 2.85 -36.74
N VAL A 256 -29.05 1.54 -36.47
CA VAL A 256 -28.42 0.93 -35.27
C VAL A 256 -26.90 0.78 -35.39
N PHE A 257 -26.38 0.41 -36.57
CA PHE A 257 -24.97 0.05 -36.74
C PHE A 257 -24.10 1.15 -37.38
N ILE A 258 -24.69 2.22 -37.93
CA ILE A 258 -23.95 3.35 -38.51
C ILE A 258 -24.37 4.67 -37.85
N VAL A 259 -25.66 5.01 -37.87
CA VAL A 259 -26.12 6.34 -37.40
C VAL A 259 -25.98 6.48 -35.89
N LEU A 260 -26.36 5.47 -35.11
CA LEU A 260 -26.25 5.51 -33.65
C LEU A 260 -24.79 5.62 -33.18
N PRO A 261 -23.81 4.78 -33.63
CA PRO A 261 -22.40 4.95 -33.30
C PRO A 261 -21.82 6.29 -33.74
N VAL A 262 -22.19 6.81 -34.92
CA VAL A 262 -21.75 8.14 -35.36
C VAL A 262 -22.28 9.21 -34.39
N LEU A 263 -23.58 9.24 -34.10
CA LEU A 263 -24.17 10.25 -33.23
C LEU A 263 -23.65 10.21 -31.78
N THR A 264 -23.37 9.03 -31.22
CA THR A 264 -22.78 8.93 -29.88
C THR A 264 -21.31 9.36 -29.87
N PHE A 265 -20.53 9.01 -30.90
CA PHE A 265 -19.09 9.29 -30.96
C PHE A 265 -18.74 10.70 -31.49
N THR A 266 -19.61 11.35 -32.27
CA THR A 266 -19.41 12.75 -32.69
C THR A 266 -19.84 13.77 -31.64
N ASN A 267 -20.68 13.39 -30.67
CA ASN A 267 -21.09 14.30 -29.61
C ASN A 267 -20.09 14.33 -28.43
N SER A 268 -19.19 13.34 -28.36
CA SER A 268 -18.01 13.33 -27.48
C SER A 268 -16.88 14.22 -28.02
N ASN A 269 -17.17 15.51 -28.25
CA ASN A 269 -16.16 16.53 -27.99
C ASN A 269 -16.02 16.61 -26.47
N PRO A 270 -14.89 16.18 -25.85
CA PRO A 270 -14.67 16.48 -24.45
C PRO A 270 -14.66 18.01 -24.31
N ARG A 271 -15.58 18.55 -23.53
CA ARG A 271 -15.40 19.92 -23.04
C ARG A 271 -14.10 19.88 -22.25
N VAL A 272 -13.11 20.65 -22.68
CA VAL A 272 -11.93 20.90 -21.86
C VAL A 272 -12.42 21.74 -20.70
N GLU A 273 -12.79 21.06 -19.60
CA GLU A 273 -13.00 21.76 -18.35
C GLU A 273 -11.67 22.44 -18.01
N PRO A 274 -11.67 23.75 -17.74
CA PRO A 274 -10.44 24.44 -17.41
C PRO A 274 -9.85 23.78 -16.17
N GLN A 275 -8.56 23.45 -16.23
CA GLN A 275 -7.83 22.96 -15.06
C GLN A 275 -7.80 24.09 -14.03
N VAL A 276 -8.76 24.08 -13.10
CA VAL A 276 -8.79 24.97 -11.95
C VAL A 276 -7.75 24.45 -10.97
N TYR A 277 -6.52 24.91 -11.14
CA TYR A 277 -5.51 24.76 -10.11
C TYR A 277 -5.84 25.72 -8.96
N GLU A 278 -6.01 25.18 -7.76
CA GLU A 278 -6.05 26.02 -6.56
C GLU A 278 -4.63 26.53 -6.29
N VAL A 279 -4.48 27.84 -6.14
CA VAL A 279 -3.16 28.46 -5.92
C VAL A 279 -2.86 28.35 -4.43
N LEU A 280 -2.35 27.18 -4.02
CA LEU A 280 -1.97 26.87 -2.63
C LEU A 280 -1.06 27.94 -2.01
N THR A 281 -0.14 28.51 -2.82
CA THR A 281 0.66 29.66 -2.43
C THR A 281 0.97 30.56 -3.62
N GLN A 282 1.10 31.87 -3.36
CA GLN A 282 1.64 32.86 -4.32
C GLN A 282 3.19 32.86 -4.32
N TYR A 283 3.83 32.10 -3.43
CA TYR A 283 5.27 32.11 -3.25
C TYR A 283 5.98 31.31 -4.35
N GLN A 284 6.80 31.99 -5.14
CA GLN A 284 7.56 31.38 -6.22
C GLN A 284 8.93 30.92 -5.70
N TYR A 285 8.99 29.69 -5.19
CA TYR A 285 10.23 29.05 -4.71
C TYR A 285 11.35 29.13 -5.77
N PRO A 286 12.52 29.73 -5.46
CA PRO A 286 13.63 29.74 -6.40
C PRO A 286 14.24 28.33 -6.47
N MET A 287 14.17 27.70 -7.63
CA MET A 287 14.48 26.28 -7.87
C MET A 287 15.92 25.85 -7.53
N LEU A 288 16.81 26.79 -7.16
CA LEU A 288 18.18 26.54 -6.71
C LEU A 288 18.48 27.09 -5.30
N SER A 289 17.59 27.88 -4.69
CA SER A 289 17.74 28.31 -3.28
C SER A 289 16.86 27.53 -2.31
N ALA A 290 15.90 26.74 -2.83
CA ALA A 290 15.17 25.75 -2.05
C ALA A 290 16.00 24.48 -1.76
N ILE A 291 17.17 24.33 -2.42
CA ILE A 291 18.12 23.24 -2.14
C ILE A 291 18.91 23.60 -0.88
N ARG A 292 18.50 23.04 0.26
CA ARG A 292 19.19 23.15 1.55
C ARG A 292 20.58 22.51 1.45
N GLN A 293 21.59 23.23 1.91
CA GLN A 293 23.01 22.86 1.78
C GLN A 293 23.55 22.09 3.01
N ASP A 294 22.95 22.31 4.18
CA ASP A 294 23.43 21.80 5.46
C ASP A 294 22.48 20.75 6.06
N LEU A 295 23.07 19.75 6.74
CA LEU A 295 22.31 18.69 7.41
C LEU A 295 21.59 19.18 8.69
N ILE A 296 21.98 20.32 9.24
CA ILE A 296 21.23 21.01 10.29
C ILE A 296 20.29 22.03 9.63
N ASP A 297 19.08 22.13 10.14
CA ASP A 297 18.08 23.10 9.69
C ASP A 297 18.47 24.53 10.12
N PRO A 298 18.43 25.53 9.22
CA PRO A 298 18.69 26.94 9.59
C PRO A 298 17.78 27.49 10.69
N ASP A 299 16.57 26.93 10.86
CA ASP A 299 15.62 27.35 11.89
C ASP A 299 15.79 26.60 13.22
N THR A 300 16.71 25.63 13.34
CA THR A 300 16.97 24.91 14.60
C THR A 300 17.46 25.88 15.70
N PRO A 301 16.82 25.90 16.89
CA PRO A 301 17.22 26.79 17.98
C PRO A 301 18.60 26.44 18.56
N ALA A 302 19.35 27.46 18.99
CA ALA A 302 20.75 27.31 19.37
C ALA A 302 20.99 26.37 20.56
N GLU A 303 20.04 26.27 21.48
CA GLU A 303 20.02 25.32 22.60
C GLU A 303 19.89 23.86 22.15
N ALA A 304 19.35 23.59 20.96
CA ALA A 304 19.19 22.25 20.40
C ALA A 304 20.41 21.78 19.58
N LEU A 305 21.50 22.55 19.52
CA LEU A 305 22.73 22.15 18.81
C LEU A 305 23.56 21.09 19.56
N THR A 306 23.24 20.82 20.83
CA THR A 306 23.92 19.82 21.67
C THR A 306 22.96 19.09 22.60
N ASN A 307 23.20 17.80 22.83
CA ASN A 307 22.52 16.99 23.85
C ASN A 307 23.57 16.39 24.80
N VAL A 308 23.14 15.76 25.90
CA VAL A 308 24.02 14.98 26.78
C VAL A 308 23.46 13.57 26.86
N GLY A 309 24.24 12.59 26.42
CA GLY A 309 23.85 11.18 26.47
C GLY A 309 23.91 10.60 27.88
N GLN A 310 23.36 9.39 28.05
CA GLN A 310 23.39 8.60 29.29
C GLN A 310 24.82 8.26 29.75
N ASP A 311 25.80 8.31 28.83
CA ASP A 311 27.22 8.17 29.15
C ASP A 311 27.88 9.47 29.69
N GLY A 312 27.10 10.55 29.82
CA GLY A 312 27.55 11.85 30.30
C GLY A 312 28.39 12.65 29.31
N ARG A 313 28.58 12.19 28.07
CA ARG A 313 29.28 12.95 27.02
C ARG A 313 28.31 13.92 26.34
N THR A 314 28.80 15.11 26.01
CA THR A 314 28.10 16.01 25.10
C THR A 314 28.12 15.42 23.70
N TRP A 315 26.95 15.27 23.09
CA TRP A 315 26.78 14.84 21.70
C TRP A 315 26.30 16.06 20.90
N LYS A 316 26.81 16.25 19.68
CA LYS A 316 26.42 17.37 18.82
C LYS A 316 25.23 16.97 17.95
N LEU A 317 24.38 17.93 17.63
CA LEU A 317 23.39 17.77 16.57
C LEU A 317 24.13 17.55 15.24
N VAL A 318 23.66 16.59 14.45
CA VAL A 318 24.25 16.22 13.14
C VAL A 318 23.21 16.23 12.02
N PHE A 319 21.93 16.07 12.34
CA PHE A 319 20.83 16.32 11.42
C PHE A 319 19.62 16.90 12.16
N SER A 320 18.88 17.80 11.50
CA SER A 320 17.55 18.24 11.95
C SER A 320 16.62 18.56 10.78
N ASP A 321 15.32 18.47 11.00
CA ASP A 321 14.29 19.11 10.19
C ASP A 321 13.23 19.66 11.14
N GLU A 322 12.98 20.97 11.03
CA GLU A 322 12.09 21.72 11.93
C GLU A 322 10.76 22.07 11.22
N PHE A 323 10.55 21.57 10.00
CA PHE A 323 9.31 21.64 9.21
C PHE A 323 8.68 23.05 8.98
N ASN A 324 9.36 24.13 9.37
CA ASN A 324 8.93 25.54 9.31
C ASN A 324 8.58 26.09 7.92
N ALA A 325 9.10 25.46 6.85
CA ALA A 325 8.75 25.84 5.48
C ALA A 325 7.38 25.28 5.11
N GLU A 326 6.34 26.12 5.20
CA GLU A 326 4.93 25.81 4.87
C GLU A 326 4.72 25.23 3.46
N GLY A 327 3.81 24.26 3.34
CA GLY A 327 3.35 23.72 2.06
C GLY A 327 4.37 22.88 1.30
N ARG A 328 5.35 22.27 1.99
CA ARG A 328 6.20 21.23 1.40
C ARG A 328 5.34 20.05 0.95
N THR A 329 5.69 19.49 -0.19
CA THR A 329 5.20 18.21 -0.70
C THR A 329 6.32 17.20 -0.63
N PHE A 330 5.96 15.92 -0.51
CA PHE A 330 6.91 14.83 -0.28
C PHE A 330 6.82 13.73 -1.36
N TYR A 331 6.29 14.04 -2.55
CA TYR A 331 6.33 13.11 -3.68
C TYR A 331 7.78 12.74 -4.04
N ASP A 332 7.96 11.64 -4.77
CA ASP A 332 9.31 11.17 -5.10
C ASP A 332 10.08 12.18 -5.97
N GLY A 333 11.12 12.77 -5.37
CA GLY A 333 11.96 13.82 -5.95
C GLY A 333 11.67 15.25 -5.49
N ASP A 334 10.60 15.50 -4.72
CA ASP A 334 10.26 16.86 -4.23
C ASP A 334 11.19 17.32 -3.08
N ASP A 335 11.44 16.43 -2.11
CA ASP A 335 12.23 16.71 -0.91
C ASP A 335 13.61 16.01 -0.92
N GLN A 336 14.62 16.62 -0.31
CA GLN A 336 16.00 16.13 -0.31
C GLN A 336 16.25 14.95 0.64
N PHE A 337 15.56 14.91 1.79
CA PHE A 337 15.85 13.97 2.88
C PHE A 337 14.75 12.93 3.05
N PHE A 338 13.52 13.27 2.67
CA PHE A 338 12.33 12.45 2.89
C PHE A 338 11.58 12.14 1.59
N THR A 339 10.83 11.04 1.57
CA THR A 339 9.81 10.75 0.55
C THR A 339 8.57 10.21 1.27
N ALA A 340 7.39 10.71 0.90
CA ALA A 340 6.13 10.03 1.12
C ALA A 340 5.88 9.05 -0.04
N PRO A 341 5.80 7.73 0.22
CA PRO A 341 5.48 6.73 -0.79
C PRO A 341 3.96 6.66 -1.09
N ASP A 342 3.61 6.10 -2.24
CA ASP A 342 2.25 5.91 -2.76
C ASP A 342 1.93 4.41 -2.84
N PHE A 343 1.37 3.82 -1.78
CA PHE A 343 1.26 2.35 -1.64
C PHE A 343 0.29 1.85 -0.54
N HIS A 344 0.03 0.54 -0.51
CA HIS A 344 -0.66 -0.17 0.58
C HIS A 344 0.33 -0.96 1.47
N TYR A 345 0.23 -0.80 2.80
CA TYR A 345 1.11 -1.50 3.74
C TYR A 345 0.64 -2.93 4.03
N ALA A 346 0.96 -3.82 3.11
CA ALA A 346 0.52 -5.23 3.16
C ALA A 346 1.02 -6.00 4.39
N ALA A 347 2.15 -5.61 5.01
CA ALA A 347 2.75 -6.33 6.14
C ALA A 347 1.87 -6.35 7.40
N THR A 348 1.26 -5.21 7.74
CA THR A 348 0.32 -5.06 8.86
C THR A 348 -1.14 -5.15 8.42
N GLN A 349 -1.42 -5.32 7.12
CA GLN A 349 -2.79 -5.33 6.56
C GLN A 349 -3.58 -4.06 6.93
N ASP A 350 -2.96 -2.91 6.71
CA ASP A 350 -3.54 -1.58 6.92
C ASP A 350 -4.83 -1.40 6.09
N LEU A 351 -5.75 -0.54 6.55
CA LEU A 351 -7.09 -0.36 5.95
C LEU A 351 -7.19 0.87 5.05
N GLU A 352 -6.12 1.64 5.04
CA GLU A 352 -5.86 2.87 4.32
C GLU A 352 -4.84 2.67 3.20
N TRP A 353 -4.87 3.57 2.22
CA TRP A 353 -3.77 3.76 1.30
C TRP A 353 -2.84 4.86 1.83
N TYR A 354 -1.52 4.62 1.87
CA TYR A 354 -0.55 5.68 2.12
C TYR A 354 -0.37 6.50 0.84
N ASP A 355 -0.76 7.77 0.89
CA ASP A 355 -0.82 8.69 -0.25
C ASP A 355 0.03 9.93 0.05
N PRO A 356 0.93 10.38 -0.85
CA PRO A 356 1.71 11.59 -0.64
C PRO A 356 0.86 12.86 -0.51
N ASP A 357 -0.38 12.89 -1.00
CA ASP A 357 -1.27 14.05 -0.84
C ASP A 357 -1.84 14.22 0.59
N ALA A 358 -1.71 13.18 1.42
CA ALA A 358 -2.07 13.20 2.84
C ALA A 358 -0.91 13.69 3.74
N VAL A 359 0.21 14.10 3.14
CA VAL A 359 1.43 14.57 3.80
C VAL A 359 1.78 15.98 3.32
N THR A 360 1.86 16.96 4.24
CA THR A 360 2.41 18.28 3.94
C THR A 360 2.89 19.00 5.21
N THR A 361 3.59 20.11 5.10
CA THR A 361 3.94 20.97 6.25
C THR A 361 2.93 22.11 6.42
N VAL A 362 2.40 22.27 7.64
CA VAL A 362 1.39 23.28 7.99
C VAL A 362 1.62 23.79 9.42
N ASN A 363 1.58 25.12 9.58
CA ASN A 363 1.85 25.84 10.84
C ASN A 363 3.17 25.43 11.53
N GLY A 364 4.24 25.26 10.75
CA GLY A 364 5.56 24.85 11.23
C GLY A 364 5.66 23.40 11.68
N THR A 365 4.80 22.52 11.17
CA THR A 365 4.81 21.09 11.53
C THR A 365 4.57 20.21 10.31
N LEU A 366 5.21 19.05 10.24
CA LEU A 366 4.83 17.97 9.32
C LEU A 366 3.50 17.38 9.78
N GLU A 367 2.47 17.44 8.93
CA GLU A 367 1.13 16.96 9.23
C GLU A 367 0.79 15.72 8.39
N LEU A 368 0.50 14.60 9.07
CA LEU A 368 0.03 13.34 8.47
C LEU A 368 -1.47 13.22 8.71
N THR A 369 -2.27 13.24 7.65
CA THR A 369 -3.74 13.26 7.73
C THR A 369 -4.37 11.92 7.38
N MET A 370 -4.92 11.23 8.38
CA MET A 370 -5.80 10.07 8.20
C MET A 370 -7.23 10.54 7.90
N ASP A 371 -7.81 10.16 6.77
CA ASP A 371 -9.16 10.55 6.36
C ASP A 371 -10.01 9.38 5.85
N ALA A 372 -11.33 9.50 5.97
CA ALA A 372 -12.34 8.55 5.47
C ALA A 372 -12.58 8.71 3.96
N PHE A 373 -11.48 8.71 3.20
CA PHE A 373 -11.44 8.97 1.77
C PHE A 373 -11.26 7.66 0.99
N LYS A 374 -12.17 7.38 0.03
CA LYS A 374 -12.06 6.15 -0.78
C LYS A 374 -10.91 6.24 -1.79
N ASN A 375 -9.80 5.59 -1.50
CA ASN A 375 -8.61 5.52 -2.35
C ASN A 375 -8.26 4.07 -2.72
N HIS A 376 -7.81 3.81 -3.95
CA HIS A 376 -7.33 2.49 -4.41
C HIS A 376 -8.16 1.26 -3.95
N ASP A 377 -9.50 1.38 -4.04
CA ASP A 377 -10.51 0.42 -3.57
C ASP A 377 -10.57 0.14 -2.04
N LEU A 378 -9.71 0.77 -1.25
CA LEU A 378 -9.82 0.94 0.21
C LEU A 378 -10.76 2.11 0.57
N PHE A 379 -11.07 2.27 1.86
CA PHE A 379 -12.03 3.28 2.36
C PHE A 379 -11.38 4.43 3.14
N TYR A 380 -10.07 4.34 3.39
CA TYR A 380 -9.29 5.32 4.15
C TYR A 380 -8.03 5.69 3.38
N ARG A 381 -7.43 6.81 3.79
CA ARG A 381 -6.17 7.33 3.24
C ARG A 381 -5.36 7.96 4.36
N SER A 382 -4.04 7.82 4.34
CA SER A 382 -3.15 8.42 5.34
C SER A 382 -1.77 8.77 4.79
N GLY A 383 -0.93 9.36 5.64
CA GLY A 383 0.44 9.74 5.34
C GLY A 383 1.49 8.82 5.99
N MET A 384 2.50 8.45 5.20
CA MET A 384 3.77 7.90 5.67
C MET A 384 4.90 8.74 5.06
N VAL A 385 5.99 8.93 5.80
CA VAL A 385 7.19 9.66 5.38
C VAL A 385 8.40 8.86 5.82
N GLN A 386 9.34 8.63 4.90
CA GLN A 386 10.56 7.87 5.17
C GLN A 386 11.81 8.58 4.60
N SER A 387 12.95 8.47 5.29
CA SER A 387 14.26 8.92 4.77
C SER A 387 15.04 7.83 4.01
N TRP A 388 14.37 6.71 3.70
CA TRP A 388 14.98 5.52 3.11
C TRP A 388 15.87 5.85 1.90
N ASN A 389 17.12 5.38 1.97
CA ASN A 389 18.17 5.56 0.98
C ASN A 389 18.49 7.02 0.56
N LYS A 390 17.96 8.02 1.30
CA LYS A 390 18.31 9.46 1.18
C LYS A 390 19.20 9.91 2.33
N MET A 391 18.81 9.61 3.57
CA MET A 391 19.53 9.96 4.79
C MET A 391 19.38 8.85 5.82
N CYS A 392 20.50 8.41 6.40
CA CYS A 392 20.55 7.31 7.37
C CYS A 392 21.61 7.58 8.43
N TYR A 393 21.52 6.96 9.61
CA TYR A 393 22.51 7.09 10.71
C TYR A 393 22.78 5.72 11.34
N THR A 394 23.99 5.51 11.87
CA THR A 394 24.42 4.18 12.38
C THR A 394 24.43 4.04 13.90
N GLN A 395 24.35 5.15 14.63
CA GLN A 395 24.17 5.24 16.09
C GLN A 395 23.82 6.69 16.47
N GLY A 396 23.56 6.95 17.75
CA GLY A 396 23.25 8.28 18.27
C GLY A 396 21.85 8.36 18.89
N LYS A 397 21.35 9.58 19.06
CA LYS A 397 20.04 9.90 19.64
C LYS A 397 19.12 10.41 18.55
N LEU A 398 17.98 9.74 18.36
CA LEU A 398 16.88 10.18 17.52
C LEU A 398 15.79 10.76 18.43
N GLU A 399 15.44 12.03 18.20
CA GLU A 399 14.43 12.75 18.98
C GLU A 399 13.41 13.37 18.01
N PHE A 400 12.13 13.05 18.22
CA PHE A 400 10.99 13.68 17.57
C PHE A 400 10.23 14.54 18.58
N SER A 401 9.67 15.66 18.15
CA SER A 401 8.62 16.38 18.88
C SER A 401 7.31 16.17 18.14
N ALA A 402 6.30 15.58 18.78
CA ALA A 402 5.06 15.19 18.10
C ALA A 402 3.79 15.42 18.93
N SER A 403 2.69 15.68 18.22
CA SER A 403 1.32 15.68 18.77
C SER A 403 0.53 14.56 18.08
N LEU A 404 -0.11 13.72 18.90
CA LEU A 404 -0.69 12.44 18.50
C LEU A 404 -2.11 12.60 17.94
N PRO A 405 -2.56 11.72 17.02
CA PRO A 405 -3.83 11.89 16.32
C PRO A 405 -5.04 11.50 17.18
N GLY A 406 -6.20 12.13 16.91
CA GLY A 406 -7.47 11.76 17.54
C GLY A 406 -7.55 12.07 19.04
N TYR A 407 -8.19 11.18 19.80
CA TYR A 407 -8.35 11.28 21.25
C TYR A 407 -7.49 10.22 21.98
N GLY A 408 -6.78 10.63 23.03
CA GLY A 408 -5.94 9.75 23.86
C GLY A 408 -6.67 8.70 24.72
N ASN A 409 -7.91 8.36 24.38
CA ASN A 409 -8.73 7.33 25.00
C ASN A 409 -9.58 6.50 24.00
N ILE A 410 -9.47 6.74 22.69
CA ILE A 410 -10.22 6.01 21.65
C ILE A 410 -9.27 5.14 20.81
N SER A 411 -9.48 3.84 20.84
CA SER A 411 -8.60 2.86 20.18
C SER A 411 -8.86 2.74 18.68
N GLY A 412 -7.79 2.65 17.88
CA GLY A 412 -7.86 2.26 16.47
C GLY A 412 -6.78 2.90 15.59
N LEU A 413 -6.36 4.13 15.88
CA LEU A 413 -5.27 4.81 15.19
C LEU A 413 -3.91 4.37 15.75
N TRP A 414 -2.94 4.17 14.87
CA TRP A 414 -1.56 3.75 15.17
C TRP A 414 -0.58 4.81 14.65
N PRO A 415 -0.27 5.86 15.42
CA PRO A 415 0.83 6.76 15.11
C PRO A 415 2.16 6.02 15.33
N GLY A 416 3.05 6.06 14.34
CA GLY A 416 4.37 5.44 14.35
C GLY A 416 5.48 6.47 14.14
N LEU A 417 6.49 6.44 15.02
CA LEU A 417 7.76 7.16 14.93
C LEU A 417 8.85 6.13 15.17
N TRP A 418 9.49 5.67 14.10
CA TRP A 418 10.36 4.49 14.14
C TRP A 418 11.47 4.60 13.10
N SER A 419 12.24 3.54 12.95
CA SER A 419 13.47 3.55 12.18
C SER A 419 13.86 2.15 11.73
N MET A 420 14.35 2.01 10.49
CA MET A 420 14.62 0.72 9.85
C MET A 420 15.96 0.70 9.12
N GLY A 421 16.72 -0.39 9.25
CA GLY A 421 17.99 -0.58 8.52
C GLY A 421 17.83 -0.58 7.00
N ASN A 422 18.62 0.24 6.29
CA ASN A 422 18.43 0.64 4.88
C ASN A 422 18.39 -0.50 3.85
N LEU A 423 18.86 -1.71 4.20
CA LEU A 423 18.75 -2.91 3.35
C LEU A 423 17.30 -3.39 3.19
N GLY A 424 16.39 -3.05 4.10
CA GLY A 424 14.95 -3.15 3.93
C GLY A 424 14.36 -1.79 3.54
N ARG A 425 13.27 -1.79 2.79
CA ARG A 425 12.44 -0.61 2.54
C ARG A 425 11.06 -0.84 3.15
N PRO A 426 10.62 0.01 4.11
CA PRO A 426 9.27 -0.04 4.69
C PRO A 426 8.19 -0.22 3.63
N GLY A 427 7.34 -1.24 3.81
CA GLY A 427 6.26 -1.57 2.87
C GLY A 427 6.59 -2.50 1.71
N TYR A 428 7.87 -2.68 1.35
CA TYR A 428 8.27 -3.47 0.18
C TYR A 428 8.71 -4.86 0.63
N LEU A 429 7.76 -5.78 0.75
CA LEU A 429 7.94 -7.11 1.39
C LEU A 429 9.11 -7.93 0.82
N ALA A 430 9.31 -7.96 -0.50
CA ALA A 430 10.47 -8.65 -1.10
C ALA A 430 11.83 -8.09 -0.65
N THR A 431 11.90 -6.85 -0.18
CA THR A 431 13.14 -6.28 0.40
C THR A 431 13.39 -6.78 1.81
N THR A 432 12.34 -6.95 2.60
CA THR A 432 12.39 -7.25 4.04
C THR A 432 12.48 -8.76 4.32
N GLU A 433 12.04 -9.62 3.39
CA GLU A 433 12.08 -11.07 3.53
C GLU A 433 13.49 -11.61 3.87
N GLY A 434 13.62 -12.19 5.06
CA GLY A 434 14.90 -12.74 5.56
C GLY A 434 15.96 -11.67 5.89
N VAL A 435 15.59 -10.40 5.93
CA VAL A 435 16.47 -9.25 6.21
C VAL A 435 15.98 -8.50 7.45
N TRP A 436 14.67 -8.24 7.54
CA TRP A 436 14.01 -7.80 8.76
C TRP A 436 13.58 -9.01 9.62
N PRO A 437 13.58 -8.90 10.96
CA PRO A 437 14.18 -7.88 11.81
C PRO A 437 15.60 -8.32 12.27
N TYR A 438 16.44 -8.81 11.37
CA TYR A 438 17.72 -9.43 11.76
C TYR A 438 18.76 -8.41 12.26
N THR A 439 19.34 -8.70 13.42
CA THR A 439 20.50 -7.98 14.00
C THR A 439 21.55 -9.00 14.46
N TYR A 440 22.09 -9.74 13.48
CA TYR A 440 22.79 -11.00 13.75
C TYR A 440 24.02 -11.22 12.86
N ASP A 441 25.14 -11.56 13.50
CA ASP A 441 26.46 -11.72 12.88
C ASP A 441 27.13 -13.05 13.28
N THR A 442 26.33 -14.12 13.40
CA THR A 442 26.78 -15.49 13.74
C THR A 442 26.38 -16.49 12.63
N CYS A 443 27.08 -17.62 12.53
CA CYS A 443 26.79 -18.70 11.59
C CYS A 443 26.39 -19.98 12.36
N ASP A 444 25.13 -20.05 12.77
CA ASP A 444 24.53 -21.17 13.51
C ASP A 444 23.05 -21.35 13.14
N ALA A 445 22.26 -22.03 13.98
CA ALA A 445 20.84 -22.27 13.70
C ALA A 445 20.03 -20.97 13.50
N GLY A 446 20.46 -19.82 14.04
CA GLY A 446 19.72 -18.56 13.92
C GLY A 446 19.55 -18.03 12.49
N ILE A 447 20.42 -18.44 11.56
CA ILE A 447 20.39 -17.98 10.16
C ILE A 447 19.57 -18.88 9.23
N THR A 448 19.04 -20.00 9.72
CA THR A 448 18.34 -21.00 8.90
C THR A 448 16.80 -20.81 8.98
N PRO A 449 16.03 -21.38 8.03
CA PRO A 449 14.57 -21.35 8.09
C PRO A 449 14.03 -21.82 9.44
N ASN A 450 13.08 -21.07 10.01
CA ASN A 450 12.49 -21.30 11.32
C ASN A 450 13.52 -21.44 12.47
N GLN A 451 14.72 -20.88 12.34
CA GLN A 451 15.85 -21.08 13.24
C GLN A 451 16.23 -22.57 13.44
N SER A 452 15.96 -23.41 12.44
CA SER A 452 16.03 -24.88 12.52
C SER A 452 15.15 -25.51 13.62
N SER A 453 14.14 -24.81 14.15
CA SER A 453 13.23 -25.35 15.17
C SER A 453 11.87 -25.80 14.59
N PRO A 454 11.36 -26.99 14.98
CA PRO A 454 10.06 -27.50 14.55
C PRO A 454 8.91 -27.16 15.51
N ASP A 455 9.16 -26.39 16.56
CA ASP A 455 8.18 -25.91 17.55
C ASP A 455 7.21 -24.86 16.99
N GLY A 456 7.57 -24.21 15.89
CA GLY A 456 6.84 -23.09 15.31
C GLY A 456 7.19 -21.73 15.94
N ILE A 457 8.33 -21.62 16.64
CA ILE A 457 8.75 -20.38 17.30
C ILE A 457 9.02 -19.25 16.30
N SER A 458 9.59 -19.56 15.13
CA SER A 458 9.85 -18.61 14.05
C SER A 458 9.35 -19.17 12.72
N TYR A 459 8.73 -18.30 11.91
CA TYR A 459 8.33 -18.56 10.53
C TYR A 459 9.20 -17.79 9.52
N LEU A 460 10.33 -17.23 9.94
CA LEU A 460 11.27 -16.55 9.04
C LEU A 460 11.97 -17.55 8.10
N PRO A 461 12.25 -17.19 6.84
CA PRO A 461 12.95 -18.06 5.88
C PRO A 461 14.44 -18.24 6.18
N GLY A 462 14.94 -17.68 7.29
CA GLY A 462 16.36 -17.58 7.61
C GLY A 462 16.93 -16.21 7.23
N GLN A 463 18.18 -15.96 7.61
CA GLN A 463 18.85 -14.68 7.33
C GLN A 463 19.41 -14.72 5.91
N ARG A 464 18.77 -13.98 5.00
CA ARG A 464 19.12 -13.84 3.58
C ARG A 464 20.55 -13.33 3.39
N LEU A 465 20.96 -12.40 4.25
CA LEU A 465 22.27 -11.75 4.23
C LEU A 465 23.09 -12.15 5.46
N ASN A 466 23.45 -13.43 5.56
CA ASN A 466 24.12 -14.00 6.72
C ASN A 466 25.66 -14.02 6.59
N LYS A 467 26.34 -14.06 7.75
CA LYS A 467 27.81 -14.07 7.88
C LYS A 467 28.52 -15.15 7.04
N CYS A 468 27.84 -16.26 6.74
CA CYS A 468 28.43 -17.42 6.10
C CYS A 468 27.77 -17.81 4.77
N THR A 469 27.23 -16.83 4.05
CA THR A 469 26.83 -16.95 2.66
C THR A 469 27.94 -17.55 1.78
N CYS A 470 27.55 -18.37 0.80
CA CYS A 470 28.47 -19.10 -0.08
C CYS A 470 29.15 -18.18 -1.10
N SER A 471 30.32 -18.60 -1.60
CA SER A 471 31.13 -17.79 -2.53
C SER A 471 30.43 -17.62 -3.88
N GLY A 472 30.06 -16.39 -4.22
CA GLY A 472 29.40 -16.04 -5.48
C GLY A 472 27.89 -15.92 -5.40
N GLU A 473 27.29 -16.16 -4.22
CA GLU A 473 25.90 -15.82 -3.93
C GLU A 473 25.76 -14.30 -3.64
N SER A 474 24.54 -13.75 -3.72
CA SER A 474 24.30 -12.31 -3.53
C SER A 474 24.44 -11.87 -2.07
N HIS A 475 25.33 -10.89 -1.81
CA HIS A 475 25.55 -10.32 -0.48
C HIS A 475 26.32 -8.98 -0.54
N PRO A 476 26.00 -7.93 0.24
CA PRO A 476 26.69 -6.65 0.19
C PRO A 476 28.17 -6.71 0.62
N ASN A 477 28.47 -7.38 1.74
CA ASN A 477 29.83 -7.53 2.29
C ASN A 477 30.05 -8.94 2.90
N PRO A 478 30.37 -9.97 2.08
CA PRO A 478 30.48 -11.36 2.55
C PRO A 478 31.43 -11.53 3.74
N GLY A 479 30.97 -12.22 4.79
CA GLY A 479 31.73 -12.44 6.03
C GLY A 479 31.23 -11.63 7.24
N VAL A 480 30.26 -10.73 7.02
CA VAL A 480 29.49 -10.00 8.05
C VAL A 480 28.01 -10.35 7.87
N GLY A 481 27.29 -10.63 8.95
CA GLY A 481 25.84 -10.78 8.93
C GLY A 481 25.14 -9.42 8.93
N ARG A 482 24.07 -9.32 8.14
CA ARG A 482 23.39 -8.06 7.78
C ARG A 482 21.88 -8.21 7.90
N GLY A 483 21.18 -7.08 8.01
CA GLY A 483 19.73 -7.08 8.14
C GLY A 483 19.10 -5.70 7.97
N ALA A 484 17.83 -5.64 8.34
CA ALA A 484 17.04 -4.42 8.48
C ALA A 484 16.38 -4.46 9.86
N PRO A 485 17.14 -4.23 10.95
CA PRO A 485 16.57 -4.12 12.29
C PRO A 485 15.71 -2.87 12.40
N GLU A 486 14.82 -2.90 13.39
CA GLU A 486 13.76 -1.91 13.60
C GLU A 486 13.79 -1.42 15.04
N ILE A 487 13.85 -0.10 15.24
CA ILE A 487 13.85 0.55 16.56
C ILE A 487 12.74 1.60 16.61
N ASP A 488 11.88 1.49 17.60
CA ASP A 488 10.64 2.26 17.72
C ASP A 488 10.80 3.32 18.80
N ALA A 489 10.69 4.59 18.42
CA ALA A 489 10.68 5.72 19.35
C ALA A 489 9.27 5.97 19.91
N LEU A 490 8.24 5.72 19.10
CA LEU A 490 6.85 5.63 19.51
C LEU A 490 6.05 4.74 18.56
N GLU A 491 5.30 3.80 19.14
CA GLU A 491 4.08 3.28 18.55
C GLU A 491 2.91 3.58 19.49
N GLY A 492 1.92 4.35 19.03
CA GLY A 492 0.77 4.71 19.84
C GLY A 492 -0.29 3.60 19.89
N GLU A 493 -0.79 3.33 21.10
CA GLU A 493 -1.89 2.40 21.36
C GLU A 493 -2.71 2.85 22.59
N ILE A 494 -3.92 2.32 22.75
CA ILE A 494 -4.83 2.69 23.85
C ILE A 494 -5.07 1.50 24.76
N HIS A 495 -4.87 1.68 26.07
CA HIS A 495 -5.18 0.66 27.08
C HIS A 495 -6.36 1.08 27.96
N GLY A 496 -7.53 0.48 27.70
CA GLY A 496 -8.77 0.78 28.41
C GLY A 496 -9.32 2.16 28.06
N ILE A 497 -8.88 3.19 28.78
CA ILE A 497 -9.27 4.61 28.57
C ILE A 497 -8.08 5.57 28.59
N ILE A 498 -6.84 5.05 28.53
CA ILE A 498 -5.61 5.85 28.59
C ILE A 498 -4.68 5.40 27.48
N GLY A 499 -4.19 6.37 26.70
CA GLY A 499 -3.13 6.14 25.73
C GLY A 499 -1.82 5.70 26.37
N ARG A 500 -1.07 4.89 25.64
CA ARG A 500 0.30 4.49 25.98
C ARG A 500 1.15 4.43 24.70
N VAL A 501 2.46 4.44 24.88
CA VAL A 501 3.43 4.22 23.80
C VAL A 501 4.13 2.89 24.00
N SER A 502 4.19 2.05 22.97
CA SER A 502 5.19 0.98 22.87
C SER A 502 6.50 1.58 22.33
N GLN A 503 7.60 1.22 22.98
CA GLN A 503 8.96 1.64 22.63
C GLN A 503 9.82 0.37 22.58
N SER A 504 10.38 0.05 21.42
CA SER A 504 10.88 -1.31 21.14
C SER A 504 12.14 -1.39 20.29
N LEU A 505 12.77 -2.56 20.37
CA LEU A 505 13.66 -3.13 19.35
C LEU A 505 13.04 -4.43 18.84
N GLN A 506 12.85 -4.56 17.52
CA GLN A 506 12.50 -5.84 16.90
C GLN A 506 13.78 -6.64 16.57
N ILE A 507 13.73 -7.96 16.79
CA ILE A 507 14.91 -8.83 16.81
C ILE A 507 14.63 -10.15 16.10
N ALA A 508 15.55 -10.53 15.21
CA ALA A 508 15.77 -11.92 14.79
C ALA A 508 17.27 -12.26 14.83
N PRO A 509 17.64 -13.53 15.15
CA PRO A 509 16.78 -14.63 15.59
C PRO A 509 16.26 -14.46 17.02
N TYR A 510 15.21 -15.23 17.39
CA TYR A 510 14.51 -15.08 18.66
C TYR A 510 15.12 -15.93 19.78
N ASP A 511 14.91 -15.48 21.02
CA ASP A 511 15.02 -16.29 22.23
C ASP A 511 13.98 -17.41 22.26
N ILE A 512 14.31 -18.56 22.86
CA ILE A 512 13.40 -19.70 23.02
C ILE A 512 12.15 -19.40 23.87
N TRP A 513 12.17 -18.33 24.68
CA TRP A 513 11.03 -17.85 25.46
C TRP A 513 10.52 -16.48 24.99
N TYR A 514 11.02 -15.95 23.88
CA TYR A 514 10.83 -14.55 23.44
C TYR A 514 11.30 -13.48 24.47
N MET A 515 12.07 -13.86 25.50
CA MET A 515 12.51 -12.92 26.54
C MET A 515 13.97 -12.45 26.32
N PRO A 516 14.29 -11.19 26.66
CA PRO A 516 15.65 -10.77 26.93
C PRO A 516 16.08 -11.21 28.35
N ASP A 517 17.37 -11.08 28.68
CA ASP A 517 17.81 -11.13 30.06
C ASP A 517 17.51 -9.81 30.79
N TYR A 518 16.57 -9.87 31.73
CA TYR A 518 16.09 -8.74 32.51
C TYR A 518 17.09 -8.23 33.56
N ASP A 519 18.14 -9.00 33.92
CA ASP A 519 19.23 -8.48 34.77
C ASP A 519 20.04 -7.37 34.06
N PHE A 520 19.87 -7.21 32.75
CA PHE A 520 20.49 -6.17 31.91
C PHE A 520 19.48 -5.14 31.33
N ILE A 521 18.27 -5.07 31.92
CA ILE A 521 17.24 -4.08 31.60
C ILE A 521 16.93 -3.23 32.83
N GLU A 522 16.84 -1.91 32.65
CA GLU A 522 16.57 -0.94 33.72
C GLU A 522 15.31 -0.13 33.37
N ILE A 523 14.32 -0.08 34.27
CA ILE A 523 13.13 0.77 34.14
C ILE A 523 13.28 1.93 35.13
N TYR A 524 13.34 3.17 34.62
CA TYR A 524 13.60 4.34 35.46
C TYR A 524 12.39 4.78 36.29
N ASN A 525 11.17 4.58 35.76
CA ASN A 525 9.94 4.94 36.46
C ASN A 525 8.84 3.87 36.32
N SER A 526 8.88 2.87 37.21
CA SER A 526 7.91 1.77 37.28
C SER A 526 6.48 2.17 37.70
N SER A 527 6.20 3.47 37.90
CA SER A 527 4.83 3.96 38.12
C SER A 527 4.11 4.35 36.82
N VAL A 528 4.84 4.53 35.71
CA VAL A 528 4.28 4.88 34.38
C VAL A 528 4.80 4.01 33.25
N THR A 529 5.99 3.41 33.38
CA THR A 529 6.61 2.50 32.41
C THR A 529 6.64 1.06 32.95
N LEU A 530 6.29 0.10 32.11
CA LEU A 530 6.38 -1.34 32.40
C LEU A 530 6.94 -2.07 31.17
N MET A 531 7.51 -3.26 31.32
CA MET A 531 7.79 -4.12 30.16
C MET A 531 6.47 -4.58 29.54
N ASN A 532 6.42 -4.63 28.21
CA ASN A 532 5.24 -5.08 27.48
C ASN A 532 5.01 -6.58 27.72
N THR A 533 3.73 -6.98 27.76
CA THR A 533 3.35 -8.41 27.82
C THR A 533 3.30 -9.06 26.44
N TYR A 534 3.27 -8.26 25.37
CA TYR A 534 3.61 -8.70 24.03
C TYR A 534 5.13 -8.71 23.85
N ALA A 535 5.68 -9.89 23.53
CA ALA A 535 7.12 -10.11 23.36
C ALA A 535 7.50 -10.46 21.89
N GLY A 536 6.58 -10.27 20.95
CA GLY A 536 6.75 -10.64 19.54
C GLY A 536 5.71 -11.65 19.03
N GLY A 537 6.00 -12.20 17.85
CA GLY A 537 5.18 -13.19 17.14
C GLY A 537 5.99 -13.93 16.08
N PRO A 538 5.37 -14.71 15.18
CA PRO A 538 6.08 -15.65 14.30
C PRO A 538 7.17 -15.01 13.40
N PHE A 539 7.10 -13.70 13.16
CA PHE A 539 8.05 -12.96 12.31
C PHE A 539 8.99 -11.99 13.06
N GLN A 540 8.86 -11.83 14.40
CA GLN A 540 9.73 -10.96 15.21
C GLN A 540 9.76 -11.37 16.68
N GLN A 541 10.91 -11.28 17.36
CA GLN A 541 10.95 -11.07 18.82
C GLN A 541 10.94 -9.56 19.08
N ALA A 542 10.09 -9.09 19.99
CA ALA A 542 10.03 -7.69 20.41
C ALA A 542 10.58 -7.55 21.84
N VAL A 543 11.60 -6.71 22.04
CA VAL A 543 11.91 -6.18 23.37
C VAL A 543 11.26 -4.81 23.47
N SER A 544 10.08 -4.76 24.11
CA SER A 544 9.20 -3.59 24.17
C SER A 544 8.95 -3.15 25.61
N GLY A 545 9.09 -1.86 25.88
CA GLY A 545 8.59 -1.18 27.07
C GLY A 545 7.36 -0.34 26.72
N VAL A 546 6.32 -0.39 27.57
CA VAL A 546 5.11 0.43 27.42
C VAL A 546 5.06 1.53 28.47
N THR A 547 4.85 2.77 28.04
CA THR A 547 4.76 3.96 28.92
C THR A 547 3.42 4.66 28.76
N MET A 548 2.73 4.92 29.88
CA MET A 548 1.44 5.61 29.87
C MET A 548 1.58 7.08 29.46
N LEU A 549 0.70 7.57 28.59
CA LEU A 549 0.75 8.91 27.99
C LEU A 549 -0.27 9.87 28.62
N ASN A 550 0.01 11.17 28.53
CA ASN A 550 -0.93 12.23 28.89
C ASN A 550 -1.90 12.51 27.73
N THR A 551 -3.20 12.60 28.02
CA THR A 551 -4.24 12.86 27.00
C THR A 551 -4.11 14.22 26.33
N THR A 552 -3.45 15.20 26.95
CA THR A 552 -3.20 16.53 26.36
C THR A 552 -2.23 16.52 25.17
N TRP A 553 -1.46 15.43 25.00
CA TRP A 553 -0.55 15.25 23.85
C TRP A 553 -1.24 14.78 22.57
N TYR A 554 -2.56 14.54 22.62
CA TYR A 554 -3.37 14.12 21.48
C TYR A 554 -4.10 15.31 20.84
N GLN A 555 -4.55 15.17 19.60
CA GLN A 555 -5.19 16.19 18.77
C GLN A 555 -6.49 16.75 19.38
N PHE A 556 -7.27 15.91 20.08
CA PHE A 556 -8.57 16.25 20.62
C PHE A 556 -8.68 15.95 22.13
N GLY A 557 -9.36 16.84 22.85
CA GLY A 557 -9.56 16.77 24.31
C GLY A 557 -9.51 18.15 24.97
N ASP A 558 -9.66 18.20 26.28
CA ASP A 558 -9.36 19.41 27.07
C ASP A 558 -7.84 19.63 27.12
N ASP A 559 -7.39 20.88 26.99
CA ASP A 559 -5.96 21.27 26.95
C ASP A 559 -5.10 20.50 25.91
N SER A 560 -5.75 19.99 24.85
CA SER A 560 -5.18 19.12 23.81
C SER A 560 -4.34 19.86 22.75
N GLY A 561 -3.76 19.08 21.83
CA GLY A 561 -2.91 19.57 20.74
C GLY A 561 -1.50 19.95 21.17
N ARG A 562 -1.05 19.48 22.34
CA ARG A 562 0.33 19.71 22.83
C ARG A 562 1.30 18.76 22.15
N PHE A 563 2.52 19.24 21.96
CA PHE A 563 3.64 18.44 21.49
C PHE A 563 4.40 17.84 22.67
N GLN A 564 4.94 16.64 22.47
CA GLN A 564 5.73 15.90 23.44
C GLN A 564 6.92 15.26 22.71
N LYS A 565 8.08 15.19 23.39
CA LYS A 565 9.24 14.50 22.83
C LYS A 565 9.07 12.98 22.92
N PHE A 566 9.42 12.29 21.84
CA PHE A 566 9.54 10.83 21.76
C PHE A 566 10.87 10.50 21.10
N GLY A 567 11.57 9.49 21.59
CA GLY A 567 12.90 9.21 21.09
C GLY A 567 13.59 8.04 21.76
N TYR A 568 14.78 7.75 21.26
CA TYR A 568 15.72 6.84 21.87
C TYR A 568 17.14 7.32 21.60
N GLU A 569 18.11 6.84 22.39
CA GLU A 569 19.52 6.90 22.04
C GLU A 569 20.16 5.53 22.11
N TYR A 570 21.14 5.27 21.24
CA TYR A 570 21.91 4.04 21.28
C TYR A 570 23.37 4.22 20.85
N LEU A 571 24.21 3.34 21.38
CA LEU A 571 25.57 3.08 20.90
C LEU A 571 25.68 1.59 20.55
N ASN A 572 26.31 1.28 19.42
CA ASN A 572 26.23 -0.05 18.79
C ASN A 572 27.43 -0.99 19.10
N ASP A 573 28.25 -0.65 20.10
CA ASP A 573 29.37 -1.48 20.55
C ASP A 573 28.90 -2.83 21.13
N ASP A 574 29.63 -3.92 20.86
CA ASP A 574 29.24 -5.26 21.30
C ASP A 574 29.28 -5.42 22.83
N ALA A 575 30.25 -4.79 23.51
CA ALA A 575 30.53 -5.02 24.92
C ALA A 575 29.94 -3.96 25.87
N THR A 576 29.71 -2.75 25.35
CA THR A 576 29.26 -1.57 26.10
C THR A 576 28.05 -0.86 25.49
N GLY A 577 27.57 -1.33 24.34
CA GLY A 577 26.40 -0.79 23.67
C GLY A 577 25.12 -0.93 24.47
N TYR A 578 24.18 -0.05 24.18
CA TYR A 578 22.88 0.03 24.82
C TYR A 578 21.88 0.75 23.93
N ILE A 579 20.59 0.56 24.21
CA ILE A 579 19.51 1.44 23.75
C ILE A 579 18.80 1.96 25.01
N THR A 580 18.48 3.25 25.03
CA THR A 580 17.67 3.89 26.07
C THR A 580 16.56 4.70 25.41
N TRP A 581 15.31 4.47 25.80
CA TRP A 581 14.15 5.15 25.26
C TRP A 581 13.70 6.30 26.17
N PHE A 582 13.02 7.31 25.60
CA PHE A 582 12.60 8.53 26.29
C PHE A 582 11.16 8.92 25.94
N VAL A 583 10.48 9.54 26.91
CA VAL A 583 9.22 10.28 26.71
C VAL A 583 9.37 11.62 27.43
N GLY A 584 9.58 12.69 26.67
CA GLY A 584 10.13 13.94 27.20
C GLY A 584 11.63 13.88 27.36
N ASP A 585 12.14 14.60 28.36
CA ASP A 585 13.55 14.52 28.78
C ASP A 585 13.81 13.35 29.75
N ASP A 586 12.75 12.70 30.24
CA ASP A 586 12.80 11.52 31.11
C ASP A 586 13.02 10.24 30.30
N ALA A 587 13.98 9.42 30.73
CA ALA A 587 14.19 8.08 30.20
C ALA A 587 13.10 7.11 30.73
N THR A 588 12.59 6.23 29.86
CA THR A 588 11.55 5.25 30.22
C THR A 588 12.18 3.93 30.67
N PHE A 589 12.95 3.31 29.78
CA PHE A 589 13.76 2.13 30.09
C PHE A 589 15.05 2.07 29.25
N SER A 590 16.00 1.26 29.71
CA SER A 590 17.27 0.94 29.05
C SER A 590 17.43 -0.56 28.86
N MET A 591 18.04 -0.96 27.76
CA MET A 591 18.52 -2.32 27.50
C MET A 591 20.02 -2.27 27.14
N LYS A 592 20.87 -3.05 27.81
CA LYS A 592 22.29 -3.18 27.46
C LYS A 592 22.50 -4.31 26.44
N SER A 593 23.59 -4.28 25.66
CA SER A 593 23.92 -5.32 24.65
C SER A 593 23.96 -6.74 25.23
N THR A 594 24.25 -6.87 26.52
CA THR A 594 24.26 -8.11 27.30
C THR A 594 22.88 -8.72 27.54
N ALA A 595 21.78 -7.96 27.45
CA ALA A 595 20.42 -8.49 27.54
C ALA A 595 20.07 -9.46 26.40
N LEU A 596 20.87 -9.47 25.34
CA LEU A 596 20.67 -10.24 24.10
C LEU A 596 21.73 -11.33 23.89
N HIS A 597 22.37 -11.78 24.98
CA HIS A 597 23.37 -12.84 24.99
C HIS A 597 22.89 -14.16 24.34
N PRO A 598 23.80 -15.08 23.97
CA PRO A 598 23.45 -16.39 23.41
C PRO A 598 22.48 -17.19 24.28
N ASN A 599 21.48 -17.84 23.66
CA ASN A 599 20.57 -18.77 24.33
C ASN A 599 20.15 -19.90 23.38
N GLY A 600 19.87 -21.09 23.92
CA GLY A 600 19.50 -22.27 23.14
C GLY A 600 20.54 -22.61 22.05
N ASN A 601 20.11 -22.50 20.79
CA ASN A 601 20.94 -22.77 19.60
C ASN A 601 21.39 -21.50 18.86
N VAL A 602 21.18 -20.30 19.42
CA VAL A 602 21.54 -19.01 18.81
C VAL A 602 22.60 -18.27 19.62
N GLY A 603 23.57 -17.70 18.91
CA GLY A 603 24.59 -16.79 19.41
C GLY A 603 24.04 -15.41 19.82
N TRP A 604 24.95 -14.44 19.89
CA TRP A 604 24.65 -13.10 20.37
C TRP A 604 23.86 -12.30 19.32
N ARG A 605 22.78 -11.63 19.74
CA ARG A 605 21.99 -10.72 18.89
C ARG A 605 22.45 -9.29 19.20
N GLN A 606 22.95 -8.58 18.20
CA GLN A 606 23.69 -7.33 18.40
C GLN A 606 22.75 -6.13 18.56
N ILE A 607 23.25 -5.06 19.18
CA ILE A 607 22.65 -3.73 18.99
C ILE A 607 22.86 -3.33 17.51
N PRO A 608 21.86 -2.79 16.81
CA PRO A 608 21.95 -2.48 15.38
C PRO A 608 23.19 -1.68 14.96
N LYS A 609 23.90 -2.17 13.94
CA LYS A 609 25.08 -1.52 13.31
C LYS A 609 24.85 -1.08 11.87
N GLU A 610 23.68 -1.41 11.33
CA GLU A 610 23.24 -1.00 9.99
C GLU A 610 23.09 0.53 9.91
N PRO A 611 23.23 1.15 8.72
CA PRO A 611 22.69 2.47 8.49
C PRO A 611 21.17 2.42 8.56
N ILE A 612 20.56 3.15 9.50
CA ILE A 612 19.13 3.15 9.77
C ILE A 612 18.49 4.42 9.19
N SER A 613 17.39 4.28 8.45
CA SER A 613 16.55 5.38 7.97
C SER A 613 15.40 5.67 8.94
N ILE A 614 14.88 6.90 8.94
CA ILE A 614 13.77 7.37 9.77
C ILE A 614 12.43 7.10 9.07
N ILE A 615 11.41 6.68 9.82
CA ILE A 615 10.01 6.55 9.36
C ILE A 615 9.07 7.27 10.33
N MET A 616 8.09 7.98 9.76
CA MET A 616 6.99 8.62 10.46
C MET A 616 5.68 8.27 9.72
N ASN A 617 4.71 7.62 10.37
CA ASN A 617 3.44 7.26 9.75
C ASN A 617 2.26 7.36 10.71
N LEU A 618 1.06 7.38 10.15
CA LEU A 618 -0.19 7.24 10.89
C LEU A 618 -1.03 6.14 10.24
N GLY A 619 -1.09 4.97 10.87
CA GLY A 619 -1.82 3.81 10.35
C GLY A 619 -3.17 3.50 11.01
N ILE A 620 -3.95 2.59 10.41
CA ILE A 620 -5.15 1.97 11.03
C ILE A 620 -5.35 0.51 10.59
N SER A 621 -4.95 -0.46 11.43
CA SER A 621 -5.06 -1.89 11.14
C SER A 621 -5.77 -2.72 12.21
N ASN A 622 -6.63 -3.65 11.75
CA ASN A 622 -7.24 -4.71 12.58
C ASN A 622 -6.23 -5.76 13.09
N SER A 623 -5.03 -5.82 12.48
CA SER A 623 -3.96 -6.73 12.92
C SER A 623 -3.09 -6.09 14.02
N TRP A 624 -3.18 -4.78 14.19
CA TRP A 624 -2.46 -4.03 15.22
C TRP A 624 -3.30 -3.83 16.49
N ALA A 625 -4.44 -3.17 16.37
CA ALA A 625 -5.26 -2.75 17.51
C ALA A 625 -6.75 -3.05 17.31
N TYR A 626 -7.50 -3.06 18.41
CA TYR A 626 -8.96 -2.99 18.33
C TYR A 626 -9.39 -1.60 17.85
N ILE A 627 -10.28 -1.55 16.86
CA ILE A 627 -10.74 -0.29 16.26
C ILE A 627 -12.17 0.02 16.74
N ASP A 628 -12.32 1.10 17.50
CA ASP A 628 -13.61 1.61 17.98
C ASP A 628 -14.26 2.55 16.94
N TRP A 629 -14.65 1.99 15.80
CA TRP A 629 -15.22 2.71 14.65
C TRP A 629 -16.30 3.77 14.98
N PRO A 630 -17.25 3.56 15.92
CA PRO A 630 -18.25 4.57 16.27
C PRO A 630 -17.71 5.82 16.97
N SER A 631 -16.51 5.74 17.55
CA SER A 631 -15.87 6.80 18.34
C SER A 631 -14.73 7.50 17.60
N LEU A 632 -14.23 6.92 16.50
CA LEU A 632 -13.22 7.55 15.65
C LEU A 632 -13.78 8.76 14.90
N VAL A 633 -12.99 9.82 14.82
CA VAL A 633 -13.32 11.07 14.14
C VAL A 633 -12.31 11.29 13.01
N PHE A 634 -12.81 11.46 11.79
CA PHE A 634 -12.01 11.77 10.60
C PHE A 634 -12.37 13.16 10.06
N PRO A 635 -11.42 13.92 9.49
CA PRO A 635 -10.00 13.61 9.41
C PRO A 635 -9.28 13.73 10.76
N SER A 636 -8.40 12.77 11.03
CA SER A 636 -7.53 12.70 12.20
C SER A 636 -6.09 13.00 11.80
N LYS A 637 -5.33 13.70 12.64
CA LYS A 637 -4.07 14.34 12.24
C LYS A 637 -2.99 14.16 13.28
N MET A 638 -1.91 13.48 12.88
CA MET A 638 -0.66 13.43 13.62
C MET A 638 0.23 14.57 13.14
N ARG A 639 0.96 15.22 14.06
CA ARG A 639 1.90 16.30 13.71
C ARG A 639 3.28 16.03 14.30
N VAL A 640 4.32 16.32 13.53
CA VAL A 640 5.72 16.33 13.98
C VAL A 640 6.24 17.76 13.84
N ASP A 641 6.60 18.36 14.97
CA ASP A 641 7.15 19.72 15.12
C ASP A 641 8.63 19.75 14.73
N TYR A 642 9.41 18.74 15.15
CA TYR A 642 10.74 18.52 14.61
C TYR A 642 11.16 17.05 14.64
N VAL A 643 12.18 16.73 13.85
CA VAL A 643 13.00 15.52 14.00
C VAL A 643 14.49 15.92 14.08
N ARG A 644 15.21 15.38 15.06
CA ARG A 644 16.63 15.73 15.35
C ARG A 644 17.45 14.46 15.60
N VAL A 645 18.66 14.43 15.07
CA VAL A 645 19.66 13.37 15.29
C VAL A 645 20.92 13.97 15.89
N TYR A 646 21.35 13.43 17.04
CA TYR A 646 22.58 13.81 17.74
C TYR A 646 23.56 12.63 17.76
N GLN A 647 24.86 12.89 17.58
CA GLN A 647 25.90 11.86 17.59
C GLN A 647 27.13 12.28 18.42
N PRO A 648 27.86 11.31 19.01
CA PRO A 648 29.19 11.54 19.56
C PRO A 648 30.11 12.20 18.53
N GLU A 649 30.92 13.18 18.96
CA GLU A 649 31.66 14.03 18.01
C GLU A 649 32.66 13.27 17.14
N ASP A 650 33.15 12.15 17.65
CA ASP A 650 34.14 11.21 17.10
C ASP A 650 33.54 10.10 16.23
N ALA A 651 32.22 9.94 16.23
CA ALA A 651 31.52 8.83 15.58
C ALA A 651 30.33 9.30 14.72
N VAL A 652 30.51 10.43 14.02
CA VAL A 652 29.49 10.99 13.11
C VAL A 652 29.35 10.17 11.84
N ASN A 653 28.13 9.79 11.50
CA ASN A 653 27.78 9.21 10.21
C ASN A 653 26.30 9.46 9.88
N MET A 654 26.06 10.16 8.76
CA MET A 654 24.73 10.46 8.21
C MET A 654 24.52 9.84 6.80
N GLY A 655 25.35 8.86 6.41
CA GLY A 655 25.31 8.20 5.11
C GLY A 655 24.69 6.79 5.13
N CYS A 656 23.89 6.48 4.10
CA CYS A 656 23.28 5.16 3.91
C CYS A 656 24.24 4.07 3.38
N ASP A 657 25.48 4.42 3.02
CA ASP A 657 26.50 3.48 2.52
C ASP A 657 27.83 3.55 3.33
N PRO A 658 27.85 3.12 4.61
CA PRO A 658 29.08 3.08 5.39
C PRO A 658 30.04 2.00 4.88
N ALA A 659 31.34 2.27 4.77
CA ALA A 659 32.33 1.35 4.19
C ALA A 659 32.39 -0.06 4.86
N ASN A 660 32.01 -0.18 6.13
CA ASN A 660 31.92 -1.46 6.85
C ASN A 660 30.56 -2.15 6.70
N TYR A 661 29.51 -1.40 6.34
CA TYR A 661 28.10 -1.83 6.22
C TYR A 661 27.48 -1.34 4.90
N PRO A 662 28.09 -1.58 3.72
CA PRO A 662 27.61 -1.02 2.46
C PRO A 662 26.20 -1.53 2.13
N THR A 663 25.41 -0.70 1.44
CA THR A 663 24.06 -0.98 0.97
C THR A 663 23.84 -0.58 -0.49
N TYR A 664 24.55 0.44 -1.00
CA TYR A 664 24.26 1.07 -2.29
C TYR A 664 24.33 0.08 -3.46
N ASP A 665 25.47 -0.59 -3.66
CA ASP A 665 25.66 -1.54 -4.76
C ASP A 665 24.67 -2.72 -4.68
N TYR A 666 24.28 -3.14 -3.47
CA TYR A 666 23.28 -4.20 -3.27
C TYR A 666 21.89 -3.72 -3.67
N ILE A 667 21.47 -2.52 -3.24
CA ILE A 667 20.18 -1.93 -3.61
C ILE A 667 20.09 -1.72 -5.13
N GLN A 668 21.16 -1.23 -5.77
CA GLN A 668 21.21 -1.06 -7.23
C GLN A 668 21.11 -2.40 -8.00
N GLN A 669 21.73 -3.48 -7.49
CA GLN A 669 21.65 -4.81 -8.11
C GLN A 669 20.26 -5.46 -7.99
N HIS A 670 19.45 -5.05 -7.00
CA HIS A 670 18.12 -5.61 -6.72
C HIS A 670 17.01 -4.55 -6.85
N LEU A 671 17.20 -3.53 -7.68
CA LEU A 671 16.40 -2.30 -7.65
C LEU A 671 14.89 -2.49 -7.87
N ASN A 672 14.48 -3.55 -8.59
CA ASN A 672 13.06 -3.85 -8.82
C ASN A 672 12.29 -4.17 -7.53
N ILE A 673 12.84 -4.95 -6.60
CA ILE A 673 12.16 -5.25 -5.32
C ILE A 673 12.05 -4.01 -4.42
N TYR A 674 12.93 -3.02 -4.61
CA TYR A 674 12.86 -1.70 -3.95
C TYR A 674 11.93 -0.71 -4.66
N GLN A 675 11.32 -1.08 -5.80
CA GLN A 675 10.48 -0.20 -6.62
C GLN A 675 9.07 -0.76 -6.90
N ASP A 676 8.87 -2.08 -6.87
CA ASP A 676 7.57 -2.73 -7.07
C ASP A 676 7.03 -3.33 -5.75
N MET A 677 6.01 -2.69 -5.18
CA MET A 677 5.31 -3.12 -3.96
C MET A 677 4.56 -4.45 -4.11
N ASN A 678 4.31 -4.93 -5.34
CA ASN A 678 3.55 -6.17 -5.58
C ASN A 678 4.41 -7.43 -5.37
N LEU A 679 5.73 -7.28 -5.24
CA LEU A 679 6.67 -8.38 -5.03
C LEU A 679 6.76 -8.68 -3.53
N THR A 680 6.38 -9.90 -3.13
CA THR A 680 6.30 -10.27 -1.70
C THR A 680 7.49 -11.09 -1.23
N THR A 681 8.18 -11.78 -2.14
CA THR A 681 9.39 -12.57 -1.88
C THR A 681 10.58 -12.12 -2.75
N PHE A 682 11.79 -12.45 -2.33
CA PHE A 682 13.02 -12.20 -3.09
C PHE A 682 13.01 -12.93 -4.44
N GLU A 683 12.43 -14.14 -4.47
CA GLU A 683 12.16 -14.95 -5.66
C GLU A 683 11.17 -14.29 -6.65
N ASP A 684 10.14 -13.57 -6.18
CA ASP A 684 9.23 -12.81 -7.07
C ASP A 684 10.00 -11.74 -7.87
N GLY A 685 11.06 -11.18 -7.28
CA GLY A 685 12.01 -10.28 -7.94
C GLY A 685 12.87 -10.94 -9.02
N GLY A 686 12.77 -12.26 -9.22
CA GLY A 686 13.59 -13.03 -10.17
C GLY A 686 14.97 -13.41 -9.63
N TYR A 687 15.20 -13.29 -8.33
CA TYR A 687 16.46 -13.65 -7.67
C TYR A 687 16.42 -15.08 -7.11
N THR A 688 17.40 -15.42 -6.29
CA THR A 688 17.49 -16.74 -5.62
C THR A 688 18.10 -16.53 -4.24
N PHE A 689 17.46 -17.08 -3.22
CA PHE A 689 17.85 -16.94 -1.82
C PHE A 689 19.32 -17.39 -1.62
N PRO A 690 20.21 -16.51 -1.10
CA PRO A 690 21.64 -16.82 -0.97
C PRO A 690 21.89 -18.05 -0.10
N LYS A 691 22.60 -19.04 -0.66
CA LYS A 691 23.02 -20.23 0.11
C LYS A 691 24.00 -19.88 1.21
N ASN A 692 24.04 -20.69 2.26
CA ASN A 692 25.00 -20.57 3.36
C ASN A 692 25.68 -21.90 3.69
N LYS A 693 26.77 -21.85 4.45
CA LYS A 693 27.59 -23.04 4.79
C LYS A 693 26.87 -24.12 5.61
N LEU A 694 25.71 -23.84 6.20
CA LEU A 694 24.92 -24.80 6.99
C LEU A 694 23.92 -25.57 6.12
N THR A 695 23.33 -24.91 5.12
CA THR A 695 22.45 -25.54 4.12
C THR A 695 23.22 -26.17 2.95
N GLY A 696 24.45 -25.69 2.70
CA GLY A 696 25.41 -26.24 1.74
C GLY A 696 25.73 -25.29 0.59
N CYS A 697 26.99 -25.33 0.14
CA CYS A 697 27.47 -24.67 -1.08
C CYS A 697 27.65 -25.73 -2.20
#